data_AF-A0A1B7TGD5-F1
#
_entry.id   AF-A0A1B7TGD5-F1
#
_cell.length_a   1.000
_cell.length_b   1.000
_cell.length_c   1.000
_cell.angle_alpha   90.00
_cell.angle_beta   90.00
_cell.angle_gamma   90.00
#
_symmetry.space_group_name_H-M   'P 1'
#
loop_
_entity.id
_entity.type
_entity.pdbx_description
1 polymer ?
#
loop_
_entity_poly.entity_id
_entity_poly.type
_entity_poly.pdbx_seq_one_letter_code
_entity_poly.pdbx_strand_id
1 'polypeptide(L)'
;MELKMINDQSNNKNGNLFSSNLYLLKKKTKIMLTVIIVCFLIISSLLLSNINTSLIIFSNDYFLKTISKNNIQDIFFSNNDLLGENQPPLQIIIESFHSKPKIIDSSNSIKNNNLKDIIATNFARNLRLKTKIFSNDIDREFFDQWIVEETDMSLHKLKENIADNNLNDNTWKYSSSGMIEGIVLASPSQKDPNYFYDWTRDTAITMNTIVNVLRFQVEKEKSITKFDPLEFSSVDVKLFGTVFKYMNRSFTTQRTQNPSGGFLNDDLKGLGEPKWEVNGHCFEGSWGRPQNDGPALRATTFMHFIKLLDDYNYSFDKIFYFLEPTLLNRTSMVFTDEKDFYDKVLYYDLKFIVQNWNKESFDVWEELNGYHFFTSMVQLNAMKLGIDLLESKKWDSPDGIANIDFIRQLNDAYNGLAYFIKYTAGFENSLTNYIIENPQYTYMRSGLDIATLIATVLTHDSISDDSKSIVPYNYNNALVLNSLHELTKQMSVLYPINHSLKSPELGVSLGRYPEDVYNGNGVSEGNPWFLATATGAQLLYGYTNLHLKNKMDLVLYVSAGSWEQNFWSTIFAMPLNSNGLHTDYELVIPYGTPLYIQTLKRIMDHADSFLDQVRQHVADDGCMSEQFNKYTGYQQGARDLTWSYGTFWNTATLRIKAQNEFNNINNDFLQKHH
;
A
#
# COMPACT_ATOMS: atom_id res chain seq x y z
N MET A 1 62.73 47.15 8.00
CA MET A 1 62.06 46.07 7.24
C MET A 1 61.82 44.92 8.22
N GLU A 2 60.94 44.94 9.23
CA GLU A 2 59.61 45.56 9.36
C GLU A 2 58.77 45.44 8.10
N LEU A 3 58.15 44.26 7.93
CA LEU A 3 56.81 44.07 7.39
C LEU A 3 56.54 42.56 7.20
N LYS A 4 55.41 42.11 7.77
CA LYS A 4 54.65 40.91 7.40
C LYS A 4 55.37 39.56 7.48
N MET A 5 55.20 38.85 8.60
CA MET A 5 54.79 37.42 8.61
C MET A 5 54.64 36.82 10.02
N ILE A 6 53.98 37.52 10.96
CA ILE A 6 53.44 36.88 12.17
C ILE A 6 52.12 37.58 12.51
N ASN A 7 51.06 37.24 11.79
CA ASN A 7 49.69 37.43 12.26
C ASN A 7 48.79 36.55 11.39
N ASP A 8 48.22 35.53 12.01
CA ASP A 8 46.93 34.88 11.68
C ASP A 8 46.97 33.40 12.06
N GLN A 9 47.01 33.13 13.37
CA GLN A 9 46.59 31.83 13.89
C GLN A 9 46.32 31.89 15.41
N SER A 10 45.45 32.80 15.86
CA SER A 10 44.91 32.68 17.23
C SER A 10 43.55 33.33 17.51
N ASN A 11 42.81 33.85 16.52
CA ASN A 11 41.58 34.59 16.80
C ASN A 11 40.38 34.31 15.87
N ASN A 12 40.13 33.06 15.47
CA ASN A 12 38.93 32.77 14.66
C ASN A 12 38.20 31.43 14.91
N LYS A 13 38.34 30.81 16.09
CA LYS A 13 37.53 29.61 16.45
C LYS A 13 36.52 29.79 17.58
N ASN A 14 36.54 30.89 18.33
CA ASN A 14 35.61 31.08 19.46
C ASN A 14 34.47 32.08 19.20
N GLY A 15 34.48 32.84 18.09
CA GLY A 15 33.41 33.80 17.74
C GLY A 15 32.18 33.18 17.06
N ASN A 16 32.35 32.12 16.27
CA ASN A 16 31.26 31.49 15.51
C ASN A 16 30.43 30.45 16.30
N LEU A 17 30.96 29.93 17.41
CA LEU A 17 30.21 29.01 18.28
C LEU A 17 29.22 29.76 19.18
N PHE A 18 29.55 30.98 19.60
CA PHE A 18 28.67 31.80 20.44
C PHE A 18 27.50 32.42 19.66
N SER A 19 27.71 32.82 18.41
CA SER A 19 26.64 33.38 17.55
C SER A 19 25.63 32.32 17.09
N SER A 20 26.10 31.11 16.76
CA SER A 20 25.26 29.97 16.42
C SER A 20 24.46 29.44 17.62
N ASN A 21 25.08 29.38 18.80
CA ASN A 21 24.37 29.01 20.03
C ASN A 21 23.34 30.08 20.47
N LEU A 22 23.61 31.38 20.28
CA LEU A 22 22.61 32.43 20.54
C LEU A 22 21.44 32.38 19.54
N TYR A 23 21.71 32.04 18.28
CA TYR A 23 20.68 31.85 17.26
C TYR A 23 19.81 30.62 17.58
N LEU A 24 20.42 29.49 17.95
CA LEU A 24 19.68 28.31 18.42
C LEU A 24 18.90 28.59 19.70
N LEU A 25 19.46 29.33 20.66
CA LEU A 25 18.74 29.72 21.87
C LEU A 25 17.52 30.57 21.52
N LYS A 26 17.67 31.62 20.70
CA LYS A 26 16.54 32.47 20.28
C LYS A 26 15.48 31.70 19.50
N LYS A 27 15.89 30.71 18.68
CA LYS A 27 14.97 29.81 17.95
C LYS A 27 14.23 28.89 18.93
N LYS A 28 14.94 28.28 19.88
CA LYS A 28 14.34 27.47 20.97
C LYS A 28 13.40 28.29 21.85
N THR A 29 13.77 29.52 22.22
CA THR A 29 12.91 30.40 23.02
C THR A 29 11.65 30.81 22.25
N LYS A 30 11.75 31.08 20.94
CA LYS A 30 10.56 31.32 20.10
C LYS A 30 9.65 30.09 20.03
N ILE A 31 10.21 28.90 19.82
CA ILE A 31 9.44 27.65 19.81
C ILE A 31 8.78 27.43 21.16
N MET A 32 9.49 27.60 22.27
CA MET A 32 8.93 27.47 23.62
C MET A 32 7.82 28.48 23.89
N LEU A 33 7.96 29.73 23.41
CA LEU A 33 6.93 30.76 23.54
C LEU A 33 5.68 30.39 22.74
N THR A 34 5.86 29.88 21.52
CA THR A 34 4.75 29.38 20.69
C THR A 34 4.06 28.19 21.35
N VAL A 35 4.82 27.24 21.90
CA VAL A 35 4.26 26.09 22.64
C VAL A 35 3.50 26.55 23.88
N ILE A 36 4.01 27.51 24.65
CA ILE A 36 3.29 28.09 25.80
C ILE A 36 1.98 28.74 25.34
N ILE A 37 2.02 29.53 24.26
CA ILE A 37 0.81 30.19 23.73
C ILE A 37 -0.21 29.16 23.26
N VAL A 38 0.23 28.09 22.59
CA VAL A 38 -0.63 26.99 22.15
C VAL A 38 -1.21 26.22 23.34
N CYS A 39 -0.41 25.88 24.34
CA CYS A 39 -0.90 25.27 25.57
C CYS A 39 -1.92 26.18 26.29
N PHE A 40 -1.69 27.50 26.30
CA PHE A 40 -2.63 28.46 26.89
C PHE A 40 -3.95 28.56 26.09
N LEU A 41 -3.88 28.47 24.76
CA LEU A 41 -5.04 28.41 23.88
C LEU A 41 -5.81 27.09 24.02
N ILE A 42 -5.12 25.96 24.18
CA ILE A 42 -5.73 24.65 24.40
C ILE A 42 -6.40 24.61 25.78
N ILE A 43 -5.72 25.06 26.83
CA ILE A 43 -6.27 25.14 28.19
C ILE A 43 -7.47 26.09 28.25
N SER A 44 -7.41 27.23 27.57
CA SER A 44 -8.58 28.13 27.48
C SER A 44 -9.73 27.53 26.67
N SER A 45 -9.46 26.75 25.62
CA SER A 45 -10.50 26.03 24.86
C SER A 45 -11.16 24.90 25.66
N LEU A 46 -10.39 24.19 26.51
CA LEU A 46 -10.89 23.14 27.41
C LEU A 46 -11.73 23.73 28.56
N LEU A 47 -11.40 24.94 29.02
CA LEU A 47 -12.18 25.69 30.01
C LEU A 47 -13.48 26.30 29.43
N LEU A 48 -13.59 26.40 28.10
CA LEU A 48 -14.76 26.92 27.37
C LEU A 48 -15.63 25.81 26.73
N SER A 49 -15.44 24.56 27.15
CA SER A 49 -15.96 23.31 26.55
C SER A 49 -17.48 23.11 26.50
N ASN A 50 -18.28 24.18 26.56
CA ASN A 50 -19.70 24.14 26.24
C ASN A 50 -20.15 24.98 25.05
N ILE A 51 -19.25 25.61 24.27
CA ILE A 51 -19.68 26.37 23.08
C ILE A 51 -18.71 26.25 21.89
N ASN A 52 -19.23 25.66 20.81
CA ASN A 52 -18.81 25.73 19.40
C ASN A 52 -17.60 24.92 18.87
N THR A 53 -17.92 23.92 18.03
CA THR A 53 -17.05 23.17 17.10
C THR A 53 -16.33 24.03 16.05
N SER A 54 -16.78 25.26 15.79
CA SER A 54 -16.19 26.15 14.79
C SER A 54 -14.83 26.75 15.20
N LEU A 55 -14.54 26.86 16.50
CA LEU A 55 -13.26 27.40 17.01
C LEU A 55 -12.10 26.40 16.85
N ILE A 56 -12.37 25.10 17.00
CA ILE A 56 -11.38 24.02 16.81
C ILE A 56 -10.93 23.96 15.34
N ILE A 57 -11.89 24.11 14.41
CA ILE A 57 -11.62 24.15 12.96
C ILE A 57 -10.75 25.36 12.60
N PHE A 58 -11.05 26.53 13.17
CA PHE A 58 -10.28 27.76 12.90
C PHE A 58 -8.84 27.69 13.45
N SER A 59 -8.64 27.06 14.62
CA SER A 59 -7.30 26.84 15.17
C SER A 59 -6.46 25.86 14.35
N ASN A 60 -7.07 24.82 13.78
CA ASN A 60 -6.39 23.88 12.88
C ASN A 60 -5.93 24.55 11.58
N ASP A 61 -6.79 25.37 10.95
CA ASP A 61 -6.45 26.09 9.72
C ASP A 61 -5.29 27.08 9.91
N TYR A 62 -5.23 27.75 11.06
CA TYR A 62 -4.13 28.66 11.38
C TYR A 62 -2.83 27.92 11.69
N PHE A 63 -2.91 26.76 12.35
CA PHE A 63 -1.78 25.92 12.68
C PHE A 63 -1.16 25.27 11.43
N LEU A 64 -1.99 24.72 10.53
CA LEU A 64 -1.56 24.15 9.26
C LEU A 64 -0.86 25.19 8.36
N LYS A 65 -1.37 26.43 8.31
CA LYS A 65 -0.71 27.56 7.63
C LYS A 65 0.63 27.99 8.24
N THR A 66 0.88 27.64 9.50
CA THR A 66 2.12 27.99 10.21
C THR A 66 3.21 26.92 10.00
N ILE A 67 2.82 25.66 9.81
CA ILE A 67 3.73 24.55 9.47
C ILE A 67 4.22 24.69 8.01
N SER A 68 3.33 25.01 7.07
CA SER A 68 3.70 25.17 5.64
C SER A 68 4.74 26.28 5.39
N LYS A 69 4.81 27.29 6.27
CA LYS A 69 5.78 28.40 6.16
C LYS A 69 7.22 28.04 6.52
N ASN A 70 7.50 26.91 7.17
CA ASN A 70 8.80 26.66 7.80
C ASN A 70 9.67 25.58 7.15
N ASN A 71 9.33 25.04 5.96
CA ASN A 71 10.13 24.03 5.22
C ASN A 71 10.74 22.95 6.13
N ILE A 72 9.88 22.21 6.83
CA ILE A 72 10.28 21.16 7.75
C ILE A 72 10.11 19.79 7.06
N GLN A 73 10.79 19.58 5.91
CA GLN A 73 10.76 18.29 5.21
C GLN A 73 11.56 17.21 5.95
N ASP A 74 12.64 17.58 6.66
CA ASP A 74 13.61 16.61 7.20
C ASP A 74 13.30 16.10 8.63
N ILE A 75 12.27 16.60 9.31
CA ILE A 75 12.01 16.27 10.73
C ILE A 75 10.90 15.23 10.91
N PHE A 76 10.05 15.00 9.91
CA PHE A 76 8.85 14.16 10.11
C PHE A 76 8.99 12.71 9.63
N PHE A 77 9.96 12.40 8.76
CA PHE A 77 10.08 11.08 8.15
C PHE A 77 11.54 10.62 8.02
N SER A 78 12.32 10.76 9.10
CA SER A 78 13.44 9.83 9.27
C SER A 78 12.84 8.47 9.61
N ASN A 79 13.41 7.37 9.10
CA ASN A 79 12.99 5.99 9.43
C ASN A 79 13.00 5.69 10.95
N ASN A 80 13.44 6.63 11.79
CA ASN A 80 13.47 6.55 13.24
C ASN A 80 12.24 7.17 13.94
N ASP A 81 11.39 7.96 13.26
CA ASP A 81 10.27 8.67 13.90
C ASP A 81 8.99 7.82 14.07
N LEU A 82 9.01 6.56 13.59
CA LEU A 82 7.96 5.56 13.86
C LEU A 82 8.07 4.92 15.26
N LEU A 83 9.10 5.29 16.03
CA LEU A 83 9.26 4.92 17.43
C LEU A 83 9.24 6.22 18.24
N GLY A 84 8.11 6.54 18.85
CA GLY A 84 8.09 7.56 19.89
C GLY A 84 9.18 7.26 20.92
N GLU A 85 10.03 8.26 21.17
CA GLU A 85 10.97 8.39 22.29
C GLU A 85 11.12 7.15 23.21
N ASN A 86 12.00 6.22 22.80
CA ASN A 86 12.85 5.34 23.62
C ASN A 86 13.20 4.11 22.78
N GLN A 87 14.35 4.12 22.08
CA GLN A 87 14.92 2.85 21.64
C GLN A 87 15.05 1.95 22.88
N PRO A 88 14.54 0.71 22.85
CA PRO A 88 14.71 -0.19 23.97
C PRO A 88 16.21 -0.30 24.20
N PRO A 89 16.65 -0.13 25.45
CA PRO A 89 18.06 0.07 25.73
C PRO A 89 18.93 -1.15 25.45
N LEU A 90 18.31 -2.32 25.27
CA LEU A 90 18.93 -3.61 25.13
C LEU A 90 18.54 -4.24 23.78
N GLN A 91 19.54 -4.52 22.93
CA GLN A 91 19.40 -5.35 21.74
C GLN A 91 20.00 -6.73 21.99
N ILE A 92 19.26 -7.76 21.61
CA ILE A 92 19.67 -9.16 21.63
C ILE A 92 19.79 -9.61 20.18
N ILE A 93 21.02 -9.83 19.73
CA ILE A 93 21.31 -10.23 18.35
C ILE A 93 21.48 -11.75 18.30
N ILE A 94 20.69 -12.42 17.44
CA ILE A 94 20.73 -13.88 17.27
C ILE A 94 20.91 -14.22 15.79
N GLU A 95 22.01 -14.90 15.47
CA GLU A 95 22.33 -15.33 14.10
C GLU A 95 21.82 -16.76 13.81
N SER A 96 21.76 -17.64 14.82
CA SER A 96 21.24 -19.01 14.73
C SER A 96 20.71 -19.51 16.07
N PHE A 97 19.89 -20.58 16.07
CA PHE A 97 19.41 -21.23 17.31
C PHE A 97 20.52 -21.83 18.18
N HIS A 98 21.72 -22.03 17.61
CA HIS A 98 22.85 -22.65 18.30
C HIS A 98 23.96 -21.64 18.65
N SER A 99 23.88 -20.42 18.15
CA SER A 99 24.86 -19.37 18.45
C SER A 99 24.60 -18.72 19.81
N LYS A 100 25.68 -18.35 20.51
CA LYS A 100 25.58 -17.47 21.67
C LYS A 100 25.07 -16.08 21.20
N PRO A 101 24.02 -15.52 21.83
CA PRO A 101 23.52 -14.20 21.45
C PRO A 101 24.57 -13.12 21.74
N LYS A 102 24.60 -12.09 20.90
CA LYS A 102 25.34 -10.85 21.17
C LYS A 102 24.40 -9.84 21.80
N ILE A 103 24.91 -9.02 22.71
CA ILE A 103 24.11 -8.02 23.43
C ILE A 103 24.71 -6.65 23.17
N ILE A 104 23.86 -5.69 22.79
CA ILE A 104 24.20 -4.27 22.75
C ILE A 104 23.30 -3.57 23.77
N ASP A 105 23.89 -2.97 24.80
CA ASP A 105 23.13 -2.15 25.78
C ASP A 105 23.62 -0.70 25.69
N SER A 106 22.88 0.12 24.96
CA SER A 106 23.26 1.51 24.65
C SER A 106 23.04 2.46 25.82
N SER A 107 22.24 2.08 26.83
CA SER A 107 21.89 2.97 27.96
C SER A 107 22.37 2.50 29.34
N ASN A 108 23.02 1.33 29.44
CA ASN A 108 23.29 0.64 30.71
C ASN A 108 22.01 0.40 31.54
N SER A 109 20.91 0.07 30.87
CA SER A 109 19.60 -0.17 31.47
C SER A 109 19.61 -1.23 32.56
N ILE A 110 20.48 -2.24 32.41
CA ILE A 110 20.74 -3.24 33.44
C ILE A 110 22.18 -3.03 33.94
N LYS A 111 22.37 -2.68 35.21
CA LYS A 111 23.73 -2.43 35.74
C LYS A 111 24.58 -3.71 35.87
N ASN A 112 23.95 -4.88 35.88
CA ASN A 112 24.60 -6.17 36.07
C ASN A 112 24.79 -6.89 34.72
N ASN A 113 26.02 -6.90 34.19
CA ASN A 113 26.35 -7.55 32.92
C ASN A 113 26.10 -9.07 32.95
N ASN A 114 26.30 -9.75 34.09
CA ASN A 114 26.00 -11.18 34.19
C ASN A 114 24.50 -11.45 34.05
N LEU A 115 23.65 -10.54 34.53
CA LEU A 115 22.20 -10.69 34.40
C LEU A 115 21.76 -10.52 32.93
N LYS A 116 22.34 -9.56 32.18
CA LYS A 116 22.11 -9.40 30.73
C LYS A 116 22.43 -10.67 29.96
N ASP A 117 23.62 -11.22 30.20
CA ASP A 117 24.08 -12.44 29.54
C ASP A 117 23.16 -13.62 29.83
N ILE A 118 22.67 -13.74 31.07
CA ILE A 118 21.70 -14.79 31.46
C ILE A 118 20.36 -14.59 30.73
N ILE A 119 19.83 -13.37 30.68
CA ILE A 119 18.57 -13.06 29.97
C ILE A 119 18.69 -13.44 28.50
N ALA A 120 19.69 -12.90 27.81
CA ALA A 120 19.86 -13.13 26.39
C ALA A 120 20.10 -14.61 26.10
N THR A 121 20.95 -15.28 26.87
CA THR A 121 21.23 -16.70 26.69
C THR A 121 19.98 -17.55 26.94
N ASN A 122 19.18 -17.25 27.96
CA ASN A 122 17.94 -17.96 28.23
C ASN A 122 16.88 -17.71 27.15
N PHE A 123 16.75 -16.46 26.69
CA PHE A 123 15.84 -16.12 25.59
C PHE A 123 16.25 -16.86 24.31
N ALA A 124 17.50 -16.72 23.88
CA ALA A 124 18.03 -17.39 22.69
C ALA A 124 17.91 -18.93 22.78
N ARG A 125 18.18 -19.50 23.96
CA ARG A 125 18.04 -20.94 24.19
C ARG A 125 16.60 -21.41 24.04
N ASN A 126 15.59 -20.58 24.31
CA ASN A 126 14.18 -20.96 24.26
C ASN A 126 13.43 -20.42 23.04
N LEU A 127 14.04 -19.50 22.27
CA LEU A 127 13.46 -18.99 21.03
C LEU A 127 13.31 -20.13 20.02
N ARG A 128 12.09 -20.35 19.53
CA ARG A 128 11.79 -21.38 18.53
C ARG A 128 10.83 -20.82 17.51
N LEU A 129 11.07 -21.14 16.24
CA LEU A 129 10.02 -21.03 15.23
C LEU A 129 8.91 -22.02 15.58
N LYS A 130 7.66 -21.64 15.36
CA LYS A 130 6.52 -22.54 15.50
C LYS A 130 6.64 -23.72 14.53
N THR A 131 5.81 -24.74 14.63
CA THR A 131 5.90 -25.91 13.75
C THR A 131 5.61 -25.55 12.30
N LYS A 132 6.34 -26.10 11.34
CA LYS A 132 6.09 -25.86 9.90
C LYS A 132 4.76 -26.52 9.56
N ILE A 133 3.83 -25.77 8.96
CA ILE A 133 2.52 -26.32 8.58
C ILE A 133 2.34 -26.06 7.09
N PHE A 134 2.29 -27.15 6.33
CA PHE A 134 1.75 -27.15 4.98
C PHE A 134 0.38 -27.83 5.02
N SER A 135 -0.47 -27.51 4.05
CA SER A 135 -1.60 -28.39 3.75
C SER A 135 -1.03 -29.76 3.37
N ASN A 136 -1.47 -30.82 4.06
CA ASN A 136 -1.10 -32.19 3.72
C ASN A 136 -1.91 -32.72 2.53
N ASP A 137 -2.87 -31.94 2.04
CA ASP A 137 -3.86 -32.38 1.07
C ASP A 137 -3.38 -32.21 -0.39
N ILE A 138 -2.30 -31.44 -0.61
CA ILE A 138 -1.67 -31.30 -1.92
C ILE A 138 -0.15 -31.35 -1.80
N ASP A 139 0.49 -32.08 -2.71
CA ASP A 139 1.94 -32.09 -2.82
C ASP A 139 2.45 -30.73 -3.35
N ARG A 140 3.67 -30.37 -2.96
CA ARG A 140 4.21 -29.04 -3.21
C ARG A 140 4.40 -28.74 -4.70
N GLU A 141 4.79 -29.73 -5.49
CA GLU A 141 4.97 -29.56 -6.93
C GLU A 141 3.64 -29.24 -7.62
N PHE A 142 2.56 -29.95 -7.23
CA PHE A 142 1.22 -29.66 -7.73
C PHE A 142 0.70 -28.29 -7.31
N PHE A 143 1.00 -27.85 -6.09
CA PHE A 143 0.65 -26.49 -5.66
C PHE A 143 1.38 -25.42 -6.48
N ASP A 144 2.68 -25.59 -6.70
CA ASP A 144 3.47 -24.64 -7.49
C ASP A 144 3.03 -24.64 -8.96
N GLN A 145 2.66 -25.79 -9.53
CA GLN A 145 2.07 -25.92 -10.86
C GLN A 145 0.72 -25.19 -10.94
N TRP A 146 -0.18 -25.41 -9.97
CA TRP A 146 -1.47 -24.73 -9.93
C TRP A 146 -1.33 -23.21 -9.88
N ILE A 147 -0.38 -22.68 -9.09
CA ILE A 147 -0.13 -21.23 -9.03
C ILE A 147 0.21 -20.69 -10.42
N VAL A 148 1.04 -21.38 -11.20
CA VAL A 148 1.41 -20.95 -12.56
C VAL A 148 0.20 -20.96 -13.49
N GLU A 149 -0.54 -22.07 -13.51
CA GLU A 149 -1.74 -22.23 -14.34
C GLU A 149 -2.79 -21.18 -14.00
N GLU A 150 -3.09 -20.99 -12.72
CA GLU A 150 -4.07 -20.02 -12.25
C GLU A 150 -3.62 -18.57 -12.50
N THR A 151 -2.31 -18.29 -12.53
CA THR A 151 -1.79 -16.96 -12.87
C THR A 151 -2.10 -16.61 -14.32
N ASP A 152 -1.88 -17.56 -15.23
CA ASP A 152 -2.19 -17.39 -16.65
C ASP A 152 -3.70 -17.28 -16.90
N MET A 153 -4.49 -18.12 -16.21
CA MET A 153 -5.95 -18.08 -16.28
C MET A 153 -6.53 -16.79 -15.71
N SER A 154 -6.04 -16.33 -14.56
CA SER A 154 -6.43 -15.04 -13.96
C SER A 154 -6.14 -13.87 -14.89
N LEU A 155 -4.97 -13.84 -15.54
CA LEU A 155 -4.67 -12.80 -16.53
C LEU A 155 -5.61 -12.86 -17.73
N HIS A 156 -5.95 -14.05 -18.21
CA HIS A 156 -6.89 -14.23 -19.29
C HIS A 156 -8.29 -13.71 -18.92
N LYS A 157 -8.84 -14.17 -17.78
CA LYS A 157 -10.15 -13.78 -17.26
C LYS A 157 -10.24 -12.28 -16.94
N LEU A 158 -9.18 -11.70 -16.40
CA LEU A 158 -9.07 -10.25 -16.20
C LEU A 158 -9.21 -9.51 -17.54
N LYS A 159 -8.50 -9.95 -18.59
CA LYS A 159 -8.60 -9.34 -19.93
C LYS A 159 -9.98 -9.52 -20.54
N GLU A 160 -10.71 -10.61 -20.24
CA GLU A 160 -12.09 -10.81 -20.69
C GLU A 160 -13.07 -9.76 -20.14
N ASN A 161 -12.74 -9.05 -19.06
CA ASN A 161 -13.59 -8.00 -18.50
C ASN A 161 -13.19 -6.57 -18.94
N ILE A 162 -12.14 -6.44 -19.75
CA ILE A 162 -11.70 -5.16 -20.33
C ILE A 162 -12.32 -5.02 -21.71
N ALA A 163 -13.06 -3.94 -21.98
CA ALA A 163 -13.58 -3.67 -23.31
C ALA A 163 -12.46 -3.11 -24.21
N ASP A 164 -11.82 -3.99 -24.97
CA ASP A 164 -10.79 -3.64 -25.95
C ASP A 164 -10.86 -4.62 -27.13
N ASN A 165 -11.15 -4.10 -28.33
CA ASN A 165 -11.30 -4.91 -29.55
C ASN A 165 -10.02 -5.62 -30.00
N ASN A 166 -8.86 -5.26 -29.43
CA ASN A 166 -7.61 -5.98 -29.66
C ASN A 166 -7.45 -7.21 -28.74
N LEU A 167 -8.17 -7.23 -27.62
CA LEU A 167 -8.14 -8.29 -26.61
C LEU A 167 -9.31 -9.27 -26.75
N ASN A 168 -10.51 -8.76 -27.02
CA ASN A 168 -11.75 -9.54 -27.08
C ASN A 168 -12.82 -8.84 -27.94
N ASP A 169 -14.02 -9.43 -28.04
CA ASP A 169 -15.14 -8.90 -28.81
C ASP A 169 -16.24 -8.27 -27.93
N ASN A 170 -15.90 -7.81 -26.71
CA ASN A 170 -16.89 -7.36 -25.74
C ASN A 170 -17.79 -6.23 -26.25
N THR A 171 -17.25 -5.27 -27.01
CA THR A 171 -18.06 -4.18 -27.57
C THR A 171 -19.12 -4.69 -28.55
N TRP A 172 -18.84 -5.78 -29.26
CA TRP A 172 -19.81 -6.47 -30.11
C TRP A 172 -20.78 -7.31 -29.29
N LYS A 173 -20.25 -8.15 -28.39
CA LYS A 173 -21.02 -9.04 -27.50
C LYS A 173 -22.05 -8.29 -26.67
N TYR A 174 -21.70 -7.11 -26.15
CA TYR A 174 -22.55 -6.25 -25.33
C TYR A 174 -23.02 -4.98 -26.07
N SER A 175 -23.09 -5.03 -27.40
CA SER A 175 -23.53 -3.92 -28.24
C SER A 175 -24.92 -3.39 -27.88
N SER A 176 -25.83 -4.26 -27.42
CA SER A 176 -27.17 -3.87 -26.95
C SER A 176 -27.16 -2.95 -25.72
N SER A 177 -26.14 -3.08 -24.86
CA SER A 177 -25.91 -2.18 -23.71
C SER A 177 -25.14 -0.92 -24.09
N GLY A 178 -24.68 -0.83 -25.35
CA GLY A 178 -23.87 0.28 -25.85
C GLY A 178 -22.43 0.29 -25.33
N MET A 179 -21.88 -0.87 -24.94
CA MET A 179 -20.53 -0.95 -24.38
C MET A 179 -19.47 -0.35 -25.32
N ILE A 180 -18.59 0.48 -24.76
CA ILE A 180 -17.51 1.16 -25.50
C ILE A 180 -16.12 0.71 -25.06
N GLU A 181 -15.11 0.95 -25.90
CA GLU A 181 -13.72 0.61 -25.57
C GLU A 181 -13.15 1.48 -24.43
N GLY A 182 -12.22 0.92 -23.67
CA GLY A 182 -11.56 1.57 -22.52
C GLY A 182 -12.33 1.45 -21.20
N ILE A 183 -13.50 0.80 -21.23
CA ILE A 183 -14.30 0.40 -20.07
C ILE A 183 -13.71 -0.87 -19.45
N VAL A 184 -13.70 -0.96 -18.13
CA VAL A 184 -13.42 -2.22 -17.41
C VAL A 184 -14.64 -2.55 -16.57
N LEU A 185 -15.19 -3.74 -16.79
CA LEU A 185 -16.28 -4.23 -15.94
C LEU A 185 -15.73 -4.62 -14.57
N ALA A 186 -16.44 -4.28 -13.50
CA ALA A 186 -16.18 -4.94 -12.22
C ALA A 186 -16.48 -6.46 -12.33
N SER A 187 -17.60 -6.80 -12.99
CA SER A 187 -17.98 -8.18 -13.30
C SER A 187 -18.96 -8.23 -14.50
N PRO A 188 -19.01 -9.34 -15.26
CA PRO A 188 -20.04 -9.57 -16.27
C PRO A 188 -21.44 -9.88 -15.68
N SER A 189 -21.61 -9.86 -14.36
CA SER A 189 -22.89 -10.10 -13.69
C SER A 189 -23.85 -8.92 -13.88
N GLN A 190 -24.97 -9.15 -14.56
CA GLN A 190 -26.00 -8.13 -14.81
C GLN A 190 -27.18 -8.19 -13.82
N LYS A 191 -27.23 -9.22 -12.96
CA LYS A 191 -28.27 -9.43 -11.95
C LYS A 191 -27.76 -10.35 -10.85
N ASP A 192 -28.29 -10.15 -9.64
CA ASP A 192 -28.07 -10.99 -8.45
C ASP A 192 -26.60 -11.38 -8.16
N PRO A 193 -25.66 -10.41 -8.05
CA PRO A 193 -25.86 -8.95 -8.09
C PRO A 193 -25.58 -8.33 -9.49
N ASN A 194 -26.02 -7.08 -9.69
CA ASN A 194 -25.70 -6.34 -10.91
C ASN A 194 -24.42 -5.51 -10.72
N TYR A 195 -23.31 -6.01 -11.25
CA TYR A 195 -21.98 -5.40 -11.22
C TYR A 195 -21.49 -5.03 -12.63
N PHE A 196 -22.41 -4.96 -13.59
CA PHE A 196 -22.13 -4.63 -14.98
C PHE A 196 -21.97 -3.11 -15.17
N TYR A 197 -20.99 -2.54 -14.47
CA TYR A 197 -20.61 -1.12 -14.51
C TYR A 197 -19.09 -0.97 -14.45
N ASP A 198 -18.64 0.25 -14.74
CA ASP A 198 -17.24 0.68 -14.67
C ASP A 198 -17.03 1.53 -13.41
N TRP A 199 -16.36 0.98 -12.41
CA TRP A 199 -15.95 1.72 -11.22
C TRP A 199 -14.58 2.34 -11.44
N THR A 200 -14.43 3.63 -11.11
CA THR A 200 -13.16 4.34 -11.20
C THR A 200 -12.05 3.61 -10.43
N ARG A 201 -12.36 3.09 -9.23
CA ARG A 201 -11.45 2.29 -8.40
C ARG A 201 -11.04 1.00 -9.10
N ASP A 202 -12.01 0.14 -9.42
CA ASP A 202 -11.79 -1.20 -9.97
C ASP A 202 -11.02 -1.13 -11.29
N THR A 203 -11.38 -0.16 -12.13
CA THR A 203 -10.70 0.13 -13.39
C THR A 203 -9.27 0.57 -13.16
N ALA A 204 -9.01 1.49 -12.23
CA ALA A 204 -7.65 1.92 -11.91
C ALA A 204 -6.79 0.75 -11.37
N ILE A 205 -7.30 -0.03 -10.43
CA ILE A 205 -6.58 -1.19 -9.87
C ILE A 205 -6.30 -2.25 -10.94
N THR A 206 -7.28 -2.52 -11.80
CA THR A 206 -7.13 -3.45 -12.93
C THR A 206 -6.08 -2.95 -13.91
N MET A 207 -6.12 -1.67 -14.28
CA MET A 207 -5.17 -1.09 -15.21
C MET A 207 -3.76 -1.01 -14.62
N ASN A 208 -3.63 -0.78 -13.31
CA ASN A 208 -2.34 -0.90 -12.63
C ASN A 208 -1.79 -2.34 -12.69
N THR A 209 -2.67 -3.34 -12.61
CA THR A 209 -2.28 -4.74 -12.84
C THR A 209 -1.78 -4.95 -14.26
N ILE A 210 -2.44 -4.39 -15.28
CA ILE A 210 -1.96 -4.43 -16.67
C ILE A 210 -0.59 -3.73 -16.82
N VAL A 211 -0.38 -2.60 -16.14
CA VAL A 211 0.94 -1.94 -16.09
C VAL A 211 1.99 -2.84 -15.44
N ASN A 212 1.65 -3.57 -14.37
CA ASN A 212 2.55 -4.54 -13.75
C ASN A 212 2.85 -5.74 -14.66
N VAL A 213 1.86 -6.24 -15.41
CA VAL A 213 2.06 -7.28 -16.43
C VAL A 213 3.05 -6.81 -17.48
N LEU A 214 2.84 -5.61 -18.04
CA LEU A 214 3.76 -5.01 -19.01
C LEU A 214 5.16 -4.87 -18.42
N ARG A 215 5.29 -4.33 -17.20
CA ARG A 215 6.58 -4.19 -16.52
C ARG A 215 7.28 -5.52 -16.37
N PHE A 216 6.59 -6.54 -15.88
CA PHE A 216 7.16 -7.87 -15.67
C PHE A 216 7.62 -8.50 -16.99
N GLN A 217 6.83 -8.37 -18.07
CA GLN A 217 7.19 -8.88 -19.39
C GLN A 217 8.39 -8.14 -19.98
N VAL A 218 8.42 -6.81 -19.91
CA VAL A 218 9.54 -5.99 -20.40
C VAL A 218 10.82 -6.27 -19.59
N GLU A 219 10.72 -6.38 -18.26
CA GLU A 219 11.83 -6.74 -17.37
C GLU A 219 12.42 -8.09 -17.76
N LYS A 220 11.57 -9.10 -17.95
CA LYS A 220 11.97 -10.45 -18.36
C LYS A 220 12.63 -10.44 -19.73
N GLU A 221 12.06 -9.76 -20.72
CA GLU A 221 12.62 -9.68 -22.07
C GLU A 221 14.00 -9.00 -22.06
N LYS A 222 14.13 -7.86 -21.37
CA LYS A 222 15.40 -7.13 -21.23
C LYS A 222 16.48 -7.91 -20.48
N SER A 223 16.09 -8.88 -19.64
CA SER A 223 17.06 -9.77 -18.98
C SER A 223 17.72 -10.76 -19.96
N ILE A 224 17.09 -11.03 -21.11
CA ILE A 224 17.54 -12.01 -22.11
C ILE A 224 18.20 -11.31 -23.31
N THR A 225 17.69 -10.15 -23.74
CA THR A 225 18.21 -9.41 -24.90
C THR A 225 18.51 -7.94 -24.60
N LYS A 226 19.57 -7.41 -25.22
CA LYS A 226 19.93 -5.98 -25.18
C LYS A 226 19.19 -5.13 -26.23
N PHE A 227 18.67 -5.77 -27.28
CA PHE A 227 18.04 -5.11 -28.42
C PHE A 227 16.61 -5.61 -28.52
N ASP A 228 15.64 -4.70 -28.50
CA ASP A 228 14.24 -5.12 -28.64
C ASP A 228 13.39 -4.01 -29.29
N PRO A 229 13.16 -4.07 -30.61
CA PRO A 229 12.01 -3.43 -31.21
C PRO A 229 10.76 -4.18 -30.71
N LEU A 230 9.78 -3.46 -30.14
CA LEU A 230 8.52 -4.03 -29.61
C LEU A 230 7.88 -5.08 -30.56
N GLU A 231 8.12 -4.95 -31.86
CA GLU A 231 7.75 -5.87 -32.95
C GLU A 231 8.20 -7.35 -32.78
N PHE A 232 9.28 -7.62 -32.04
CA PHE A 232 9.86 -8.98 -31.91
C PHE A 232 9.95 -9.48 -30.46
N SER A 233 9.24 -8.80 -29.55
CA SER A 233 9.27 -9.06 -28.11
C SER A 233 8.26 -10.14 -27.69
N SER A 234 8.52 -10.83 -26.57
CA SER A 234 7.50 -11.66 -25.89
C SER A 234 6.47 -10.84 -25.10
N VAL A 235 6.59 -9.51 -25.13
CA VAL A 235 5.68 -8.56 -24.49
C VAL A 235 4.36 -8.54 -25.25
N ASP A 236 3.24 -8.64 -24.53
CA ASP A 236 1.91 -8.50 -25.11
C ASP A 236 1.64 -7.03 -25.43
N VAL A 237 2.12 -6.58 -26.60
CA VAL A 237 2.09 -5.17 -27.01
C VAL A 237 0.69 -4.57 -27.08
N LYS A 238 -0.35 -5.40 -27.18
CA LYS A 238 -1.76 -4.98 -27.15
C LYS A 238 -2.09 -4.24 -25.86
N LEU A 239 -1.45 -4.63 -24.76
CA LEU A 239 -1.68 -4.04 -23.44
C LEU A 239 -1.25 -2.58 -23.35
N PHE A 240 -0.25 -2.14 -24.13
CA PHE A 240 0.03 -0.70 -24.26
C PHE A 240 -1.17 0.03 -24.85
N GLY A 241 -1.77 -0.51 -25.93
CA GLY A 241 -2.98 0.03 -26.54
C GLY A 241 -4.16 0.07 -25.56
N THR A 242 -4.32 -0.98 -24.75
CA THR A 242 -5.34 -1.05 -23.70
C THR A 242 -5.19 0.05 -22.65
N VAL A 243 -3.97 0.26 -22.14
CA VAL A 243 -3.69 1.34 -21.16
C VAL A 243 -3.95 2.71 -21.78
N PHE A 244 -3.56 2.94 -23.05
CA PHE A 244 -3.85 4.19 -23.75
C PHE A 244 -5.36 4.42 -23.95
N LYS A 245 -6.13 3.40 -24.31
CA LYS A 245 -7.59 3.51 -24.42
C LYS A 245 -8.24 3.87 -23.08
N TYR A 246 -7.78 3.28 -21.98
CA TYR A 246 -8.21 3.65 -20.63
C TYR A 246 -7.87 5.12 -20.29
N MET A 247 -6.64 5.55 -20.56
CA MET A 247 -6.22 6.95 -20.38
C MET A 247 -7.07 7.92 -21.21
N ASN A 248 -7.37 7.56 -22.47
CA ASN A 248 -8.24 8.32 -23.35
C ASN A 248 -9.67 8.39 -22.81
N ARG A 249 -10.19 7.28 -22.28
CA ARG A 249 -11.51 7.22 -21.65
C ARG A 249 -11.58 8.05 -20.36
N SER A 250 -10.51 8.07 -19.58
CA SER A 250 -10.41 8.88 -18.36
C SER A 250 -10.58 10.37 -18.63
N PHE A 251 -10.03 10.89 -19.74
CA PHE A 251 -10.26 12.28 -20.18
C PHE A 251 -11.76 12.60 -20.32
N THR A 252 -12.51 11.72 -20.99
CA THR A 252 -13.96 11.90 -21.22
C THR A 252 -14.75 11.78 -19.92
N THR A 253 -14.37 10.82 -19.06
CA THR A 253 -15.04 10.53 -17.79
C THR A 253 -14.90 11.70 -16.81
N GLN A 254 -13.69 12.26 -16.66
CA GLN A 254 -13.44 13.46 -15.84
C GLN A 254 -14.30 14.66 -16.25
N ARG A 255 -14.71 14.74 -17.51
CA ARG A 255 -15.45 15.87 -18.11
C ARG A 255 -16.96 15.65 -18.20
N THR A 256 -17.45 14.48 -17.78
CA THR A 256 -18.87 14.16 -17.85
C THR A 256 -19.54 14.59 -16.54
N GLN A 257 -20.58 15.43 -16.64
CA GLN A 257 -21.39 15.84 -15.49
C GLN A 257 -22.01 14.61 -14.82
N ASN A 258 -21.99 14.58 -13.50
CA ASN A 258 -22.54 13.50 -12.71
C ASN A 258 -23.13 14.00 -11.37
N PRO A 259 -23.81 13.14 -10.59
CA PRO A 259 -24.38 13.51 -9.29
C PRO A 259 -23.37 13.98 -8.24
N SER A 260 -22.09 13.57 -8.30
CA SER A 260 -21.04 14.12 -7.43
C SER A 260 -20.65 15.55 -7.83
N GLY A 261 -20.77 15.91 -9.11
CA GLY A 261 -20.61 17.26 -9.62
C GLY A 261 -20.11 17.33 -11.06
N GLY A 262 -19.71 18.53 -11.48
CA GLY A 262 -19.06 18.80 -12.76
C GLY A 262 -17.53 18.88 -12.68
N PHE A 263 -16.93 19.11 -13.85
CA PHE A 263 -15.48 19.27 -14.01
C PHE A 263 -15.00 20.64 -13.50
N LEU A 264 -14.95 21.69 -14.34
CA LEU A 264 -14.44 23.01 -13.89
C LEU A 264 -15.46 23.84 -13.11
N ASN A 265 -16.75 23.70 -13.42
CA ASN A 265 -17.80 24.55 -12.83
C ASN A 265 -18.09 24.22 -11.37
N ASP A 266 -17.74 23.01 -10.92
CA ASP A 266 -17.98 22.52 -9.56
C ASP A 266 -16.67 22.14 -8.85
N ASP A 267 -15.55 22.80 -9.19
CA ASP A 267 -14.24 22.59 -8.56
C ASP A 267 -13.81 21.12 -8.52
N LEU A 268 -13.94 20.45 -9.67
CA LEU A 268 -13.56 19.06 -9.91
C LEU A 268 -14.34 18.01 -9.12
N LYS A 269 -15.42 18.37 -8.40
CA LYS A 269 -16.20 17.41 -7.59
C LYS A 269 -16.71 16.19 -8.36
N GLY A 270 -16.96 16.33 -9.67
CA GLY A 270 -17.37 15.23 -10.51
C GLY A 270 -16.34 14.08 -10.61
N LEU A 271 -15.07 14.32 -10.27
CA LEU A 271 -14.04 13.27 -10.29
C LEU A 271 -14.24 12.24 -9.18
N GLY A 272 -14.94 12.59 -8.09
CA GLY A 272 -15.28 11.67 -7.00
C GLY A 272 -16.45 10.74 -7.29
N GLU A 273 -17.01 10.73 -8.51
CA GLU A 273 -18.07 9.80 -8.87
C GLU A 273 -17.54 8.36 -8.92
N PRO A 274 -18.13 7.41 -8.16
CA PRO A 274 -17.57 6.07 -8.03
C PRO A 274 -17.64 5.25 -9.32
N LYS A 275 -18.78 5.31 -10.02
CA LYS A 275 -19.08 4.38 -11.11
C LYS A 275 -19.86 4.98 -12.28
N TRP A 276 -19.79 4.28 -13.41
CA TRP A 276 -20.28 4.71 -14.71
C TRP A 276 -21.00 3.55 -15.42
N GLU A 277 -21.97 3.91 -16.26
CA GLU A 277 -22.60 2.95 -17.16
C GLU A 277 -21.59 2.45 -18.21
N VAL A 278 -21.75 1.22 -18.69
CA VAL A 278 -20.81 0.62 -19.66
C VAL A 278 -20.77 1.32 -21.02
N ASN A 279 -21.77 2.13 -21.32
CA ASN A 279 -21.81 3.00 -22.51
C ASN A 279 -21.09 4.33 -22.29
N GLY A 280 -20.51 4.53 -21.11
CA GLY A 280 -19.79 5.72 -20.72
C GLY A 280 -20.64 6.88 -20.23
N HIS A 281 -21.96 6.71 -20.09
CA HIS A 281 -22.82 7.70 -19.44
C HIS A 281 -22.69 7.64 -17.92
N CYS A 282 -23.10 8.72 -17.28
CA CYS A 282 -23.18 8.79 -15.83
C CYS A 282 -24.24 7.82 -15.27
N PHE A 283 -23.92 7.17 -14.16
CA PHE A 283 -24.90 6.46 -13.35
C PHE A 283 -25.70 7.45 -12.48
N GLU A 284 -26.95 7.71 -12.84
CA GLU A 284 -27.80 8.70 -12.15
C GLU A 284 -28.50 8.16 -10.88
N GLY A 285 -28.39 6.86 -10.60
CA GLY A 285 -29.04 6.23 -9.45
C GLY A 285 -28.47 6.67 -8.09
N SER A 286 -29.21 6.37 -7.00
CA SER A 286 -28.69 6.56 -5.64
C SER A 286 -27.50 5.62 -5.40
N TRP A 287 -26.45 6.14 -4.73
CA TRP A 287 -25.21 5.43 -4.47
C TRP A 287 -24.41 6.11 -3.36
N GLY A 288 -23.50 5.37 -2.72
CA GLY A 288 -22.54 5.92 -1.75
C GLY A 288 -21.47 6.76 -2.46
N ARG A 289 -21.76 8.05 -2.66
CA ARG A 289 -20.90 9.01 -3.36
C ARG A 289 -20.68 10.30 -2.54
N PRO A 290 -19.57 11.03 -2.75
CA PRO A 290 -18.43 10.66 -3.58
C PRO A 290 -17.57 9.55 -2.94
N GLN A 291 -16.66 8.98 -3.71
CA GLN A 291 -15.56 8.13 -3.23
C GLN A 291 -14.24 8.73 -3.74
N ASN A 292 -13.41 9.23 -2.81
CA ASN A 292 -12.25 10.06 -3.14
C ASN A 292 -10.94 9.27 -3.35
N ASP A 293 -11.01 7.94 -3.31
CA ASP A 293 -9.92 6.99 -3.62
C ASP A 293 -9.71 6.83 -5.13
N GLY A 294 -10.80 6.86 -5.92
CA GLY A 294 -10.77 6.64 -7.36
C GLY A 294 -9.78 7.52 -8.12
N PRO A 295 -9.84 8.86 -8.00
CA PRO A 295 -8.88 9.76 -8.65
C PRO A 295 -7.42 9.50 -8.24
N ALA A 296 -7.17 9.12 -6.98
CA ALA A 296 -5.84 8.80 -6.50
C ALA A 296 -5.30 7.51 -7.14
N LEU A 297 -6.08 6.44 -7.16
CA LEU A 297 -5.70 5.18 -7.80
C LEU A 297 -5.49 5.34 -9.31
N ARG A 298 -6.35 6.14 -9.96
CA ARG A 298 -6.21 6.45 -11.38
C ARG A 298 -4.92 7.22 -11.66
N ALA A 299 -4.61 8.25 -10.87
CA ALA A 299 -3.35 8.98 -10.97
C ALA A 299 -2.14 8.08 -10.74
N THR A 300 -2.16 7.22 -9.70
CA THR A 300 -1.10 6.24 -9.42
C THR A 300 -0.84 5.34 -10.63
N THR A 301 -1.90 4.78 -11.23
CA THR A 301 -1.79 3.92 -12.43
C THR A 301 -1.09 4.64 -13.59
N PHE A 302 -1.47 5.89 -13.85
CA PHE A 302 -0.85 6.69 -14.90
C PHE A 302 0.62 6.96 -14.64
N MET A 303 0.98 7.29 -13.39
CA MET A 303 2.36 7.57 -13.02
C MET A 303 3.23 6.31 -13.04
N HIS A 304 2.69 5.16 -12.65
CA HIS A 304 3.36 3.86 -12.82
C HIS A 304 3.61 3.54 -14.30
N PHE A 305 2.64 3.83 -15.17
CA PHE A 305 2.82 3.63 -16.61
C PHE A 305 3.90 4.56 -17.18
N ILE A 306 3.87 5.86 -16.85
CA ILE A 306 4.93 6.80 -17.27
C ILE A 306 6.30 6.35 -16.75
N LYS A 307 6.39 5.93 -15.49
CA LYS A 307 7.62 5.39 -14.91
C LYS A 307 8.11 4.13 -15.64
N LEU A 308 7.21 3.21 -16.00
CA LEU A 308 7.55 2.04 -16.80
C LEU A 308 8.19 2.46 -18.13
N LEU A 309 7.62 3.44 -18.82
CA LEU A 309 8.18 3.90 -20.08
C LEU A 309 9.56 4.55 -19.87
N ASP A 310 9.70 5.40 -18.85
CA ASP A 310 10.96 6.06 -18.52
C ASP A 310 12.07 5.05 -18.18
N ASP A 311 11.79 4.07 -17.32
CA ASP A 311 12.75 3.05 -16.87
C ASP A 311 13.32 2.24 -18.06
N TYR A 312 12.56 2.07 -19.14
CA TYR A 312 12.96 1.34 -20.34
C TYR A 312 13.14 2.21 -21.59
N ASN A 313 13.21 3.54 -21.43
CA ASN A 313 13.48 4.52 -22.49
C ASN A 313 12.45 4.49 -23.66
N TYR A 314 11.21 4.17 -23.33
CA TYR A 314 10.05 4.36 -24.21
C TYR A 314 9.42 5.73 -24.01
N SER A 315 8.53 6.11 -24.93
CA SER A 315 7.74 7.34 -24.86
C SER A 315 6.42 7.15 -25.61
N PHE A 316 5.42 7.99 -25.31
CA PHE A 316 4.08 7.90 -25.90
C PHE A 316 4.14 8.01 -27.42
N ASP A 317 4.86 8.99 -27.97
CA ASP A 317 5.02 9.20 -29.41
C ASP A 317 5.59 7.98 -30.13
N LYS A 318 6.62 7.34 -29.55
CA LYS A 318 7.23 6.12 -30.10
C LYS A 318 6.27 4.95 -30.10
N ILE A 319 5.55 4.76 -28.99
CA ILE A 319 4.60 3.64 -28.89
C ILE A 319 3.40 3.90 -29.80
N PHE A 320 2.88 5.13 -29.87
CA PHE A 320 1.80 5.50 -30.79
C PHE A 320 2.18 5.23 -32.24
N TYR A 321 3.37 5.63 -32.69
CA TYR A 321 3.82 5.34 -34.05
C TYR A 321 3.76 3.83 -34.38
N PHE A 322 4.11 2.98 -33.42
CA PHE A 322 4.06 1.54 -33.56
C PHE A 322 2.62 0.97 -33.51
N LEU A 323 1.77 1.48 -32.62
CA LEU A 323 0.42 0.94 -32.40
C LEU A 323 -0.63 1.51 -33.37
N GLU A 324 -0.49 2.74 -33.84
CA GLU A 324 -1.52 3.45 -34.63
C GLU A 324 -1.95 2.70 -35.89
N PRO A 325 -1.05 2.10 -36.70
CA PRO A 325 -1.47 1.42 -37.92
C PRO A 325 -2.35 0.17 -37.68
N THR A 326 -2.31 -0.40 -36.47
CA THR A 326 -2.90 -1.71 -36.17
C THR A 326 -3.84 -1.70 -34.97
N LEU A 327 -3.34 -1.31 -33.79
CA LEU A 327 -3.98 -1.46 -32.49
C LEU A 327 -4.72 -0.20 -32.02
N LEU A 328 -4.35 0.99 -32.52
CA LEU A 328 -5.05 2.26 -32.25
C LEU A 328 -5.73 2.87 -33.48
N ASN A 329 -5.78 2.17 -34.62
CA ASN A 329 -6.33 2.66 -35.90
C ASN A 329 -7.82 3.09 -35.85
N ARG A 330 -8.54 2.71 -34.80
CA ARG A 330 -9.95 3.06 -34.56
C ARG A 330 -10.15 3.98 -33.37
N THR A 331 -9.08 4.36 -32.67
CA THR A 331 -9.14 5.18 -31.45
C THR A 331 -8.49 6.53 -31.71
N SER A 332 -9.28 7.59 -31.71
CA SER A 332 -8.74 8.96 -31.72
C SER A 332 -8.24 9.30 -30.32
N MET A 333 -6.91 9.41 -30.18
CA MET A 333 -6.26 9.79 -28.94
C MET A 333 -6.40 11.29 -28.69
N VAL A 334 -6.83 11.69 -27.50
CA VAL A 334 -6.97 13.10 -27.11
C VAL A 334 -5.65 13.74 -26.69
N PHE A 335 -4.57 12.96 -26.60
CA PHE A 335 -3.23 13.42 -26.27
C PHE A 335 -2.18 12.78 -27.18
N THR A 336 -1.08 13.49 -27.43
CA THR A 336 0.00 13.04 -28.34
C THR A 336 1.28 12.62 -27.64
N ASP A 337 1.53 13.14 -26.44
CA ASP A 337 2.71 12.87 -25.64
C ASP A 337 2.38 12.91 -24.14
N GLU A 338 3.36 12.63 -23.29
CA GLU A 338 3.20 12.56 -21.84
C GLU A 338 2.84 13.92 -21.22
N LYS A 339 3.35 15.03 -21.78
CA LYS A 339 3.05 16.38 -21.27
C LYS A 339 1.61 16.76 -21.60
N ASP A 340 1.18 16.51 -22.83
CA ASP A 340 -0.20 16.77 -23.26
C ASP A 340 -1.20 15.90 -22.49
N PHE A 341 -0.83 14.64 -22.19
CA PHE A 341 -1.61 13.80 -21.28
C PHE A 341 -1.66 14.36 -19.86
N TYR A 342 -0.53 14.81 -19.32
CA TYR A 342 -0.48 15.46 -18.01
C TYR A 342 -1.44 16.65 -17.95
N ASP A 343 -1.36 17.55 -18.93
CA ASP A 343 -2.19 18.76 -19.00
C ASP A 343 -3.68 18.45 -19.11
N LYS A 344 -4.03 17.38 -19.83
CA LYS A 344 -5.42 17.05 -20.12
C LYS A 344 -6.07 16.14 -19.08
N VAL A 345 -5.30 15.31 -18.38
CA VAL A 345 -5.86 14.24 -17.53
C VAL A 345 -5.21 14.20 -16.15
N LEU A 346 -3.92 13.86 -16.06
CA LEU A 346 -3.27 13.56 -14.77
C LEU A 346 -3.24 14.77 -13.82
N TYR A 347 -3.02 15.98 -14.34
CA TYR A 347 -3.03 17.20 -13.55
C TYR A 347 -4.32 17.37 -12.74
N TYR A 348 -5.47 17.05 -13.33
CA TYR A 348 -6.77 17.25 -12.69
C TYR A 348 -7.06 16.24 -11.58
N ASP A 349 -6.59 14.99 -11.69
CA ASP A 349 -6.68 14.04 -10.59
C ASP A 349 -5.78 14.49 -9.41
N LEU A 350 -4.54 14.93 -9.69
CA LEU A 350 -3.65 15.47 -8.65
C LEU A 350 -4.23 16.72 -7.98
N LYS A 351 -4.79 17.64 -8.77
CA LYS A 351 -5.45 18.85 -8.25
C LYS A 351 -6.67 18.50 -7.39
N PHE A 352 -7.48 17.54 -7.82
CA PHE A 352 -8.62 17.05 -7.05
C PHE A 352 -8.18 16.52 -5.67
N ILE A 353 -7.10 15.73 -5.61
CA ILE A 353 -6.57 15.19 -4.35
C ILE A 353 -6.13 16.32 -3.41
N VAL A 354 -5.36 17.29 -3.92
CA VAL A 354 -4.93 18.47 -3.14
C VAL A 354 -6.12 19.23 -2.54
N GLN A 355 -7.23 19.33 -3.28
CA GLN A 355 -8.43 20.05 -2.85
C GLN A 355 -9.34 19.25 -1.91
N ASN A 356 -9.31 17.91 -1.97
CA ASN A 356 -10.34 17.06 -1.36
C ASN A 356 -9.83 16.04 -0.33
N TRP A 357 -8.53 15.91 -0.08
CA TRP A 357 -8.00 14.92 0.87
C TRP A 357 -8.58 15.03 2.29
N ASN A 358 -9.00 16.22 2.69
CA ASN A 358 -9.57 16.49 4.02
C ASN A 358 -11.10 16.46 4.07
N LYS A 359 -11.75 16.01 2.99
CA LYS A 359 -13.21 15.88 2.89
C LYS A 359 -13.64 14.46 3.19
N GLU A 360 -14.76 14.32 3.89
CA GLU A 360 -15.41 13.03 4.05
C GLU A 360 -15.90 12.51 2.69
N SER A 361 -15.80 11.20 2.50
CA SER A 361 -16.33 10.48 1.34
C SER A 361 -16.82 9.11 1.79
N PHE A 362 -17.41 8.32 0.91
CA PHE A 362 -17.66 6.91 1.20
C PHE A 362 -16.36 6.10 1.17
N ASP A 363 -16.34 5.00 1.92
CA ASP A 363 -15.23 4.04 1.96
C ASP A 363 -15.14 3.20 0.69
N VAL A 364 -14.08 2.38 0.61
CA VAL A 364 -13.82 1.47 -0.51
C VAL A 364 -14.93 0.44 -0.72
N TRP A 365 -15.70 0.18 0.33
CA TRP A 365 -16.85 -0.73 0.35
C TRP A 365 -18.18 -0.04 0.07
N GLU A 366 -18.18 1.28 -0.16
CA GLU A 366 -19.33 2.07 -0.60
C GLU A 366 -20.45 2.19 0.45
N GLU A 367 -20.11 2.05 1.73
CA GLU A 367 -21.04 1.85 2.85
C GLU A 367 -21.03 2.98 3.89
N LEU A 368 -19.84 3.43 4.27
CA LEU A 368 -19.65 4.38 5.36
C LEU A 368 -19.12 5.71 4.83
N ASN A 369 -19.79 6.81 5.14
CA ASN A 369 -19.30 8.15 4.83
C ASN A 369 -18.41 8.69 5.97
N GLY A 370 -17.14 8.97 5.72
CA GLY A 370 -16.23 9.50 6.73
C GLY A 370 -14.80 9.65 6.23
N TYR A 371 -13.85 9.37 7.12
CA TYR A 371 -12.41 9.37 6.86
C TYR A 371 -11.95 7.93 6.94
N HIS A 372 -11.22 7.50 5.91
CA HIS A 372 -10.87 6.10 5.73
C HIS A 372 -9.37 5.98 5.59
N PHE A 373 -8.76 5.02 6.27
CA PHE A 373 -7.33 4.81 6.18
C PHE A 373 -6.92 4.47 4.74
N PHE A 374 -7.66 3.59 4.07
CA PHE A 374 -7.46 3.24 2.66
C PHE A 374 -7.44 4.47 1.75
N THR A 375 -8.50 5.29 1.80
CA THR A 375 -8.63 6.48 0.96
C THR A 375 -7.49 7.46 1.22
N SER A 376 -7.16 7.68 2.50
CA SER A 376 -6.06 8.56 2.91
C SER A 376 -4.71 8.06 2.39
N MET A 377 -4.45 6.76 2.47
CA MET A 377 -3.18 6.17 2.03
C MET A 377 -3.00 6.24 0.52
N VAL A 378 -4.03 5.93 -0.29
CA VAL A 378 -3.91 5.99 -1.75
C VAL A 378 -3.74 7.44 -2.24
N GLN A 379 -4.40 8.41 -1.59
CA GLN A 379 -4.20 9.83 -1.87
C GLN A 379 -2.79 10.30 -1.51
N LEU A 380 -2.26 9.85 -0.35
CA LEU A 380 -0.91 10.15 0.08
C LEU A 380 0.13 9.63 -0.93
N ASN A 381 -0.05 8.40 -1.40
CA ASN A 381 0.82 7.80 -2.42
C ASN A 381 0.76 8.57 -3.75
N ALA A 382 -0.44 8.88 -4.25
CA ALA A 382 -0.60 9.63 -5.48
C ALA A 382 0.05 11.03 -5.41
N MET A 383 -0.04 11.73 -4.28
CA MET A 383 0.68 13.00 -4.11
C MET A 383 2.19 12.81 -4.14
N LYS A 384 2.72 11.77 -3.50
CA LYS A 384 4.16 11.49 -3.50
C LYS A 384 4.68 11.18 -4.91
N LEU A 385 4.02 10.28 -5.63
CA LEU A 385 4.35 9.97 -7.02
C LEU A 385 4.24 11.21 -7.92
N GLY A 386 3.25 12.08 -7.69
CA GLY A 386 3.08 13.33 -8.42
C GLY A 386 4.23 14.31 -8.19
N ILE A 387 4.72 14.42 -6.95
CA ILE A 387 5.90 15.22 -6.61
C ILE A 387 7.12 14.69 -7.38
N ASP A 388 7.40 13.39 -7.28
CA ASP A 388 8.58 12.77 -7.89
C ASP A 388 8.56 12.91 -9.43
N LEU A 389 7.39 12.70 -10.05
CA LEU A 389 7.20 12.91 -11.48
C LEU A 389 7.51 14.35 -11.88
N LEU A 390 6.95 15.33 -11.16
CA LEU A 390 7.08 16.74 -11.52
C LEU A 390 8.48 17.31 -11.25
N GLU A 391 9.19 16.80 -10.25
CA GLU A 391 10.61 17.12 -10.02
C GLU A 391 11.49 16.62 -11.17
N SER A 392 11.20 15.42 -11.69
CA SER A 392 11.90 14.83 -12.83
C SER A 392 11.58 15.55 -14.15
N LYS A 393 10.29 15.73 -14.44
CA LYS A 393 9.81 16.20 -15.75
C LYS A 393 9.77 17.71 -15.91
N LYS A 394 9.67 18.46 -14.80
CA LYS A 394 9.62 19.94 -14.78
C LYS A 394 8.50 20.54 -15.61
N TRP A 395 7.33 19.89 -15.61
CA TRP A 395 6.16 20.31 -16.36
C TRP A 395 5.36 21.38 -15.61
N ASP A 396 5.10 22.52 -16.25
CA ASP A 396 4.17 23.54 -15.75
C ASP A 396 2.72 23.07 -15.84
N SER A 397 1.88 23.59 -14.94
CA SER A 397 0.45 23.24 -14.88
C SER A 397 -0.34 23.94 -15.99
N PRO A 398 -1.39 23.29 -16.55
CA PRO A 398 -2.20 23.84 -17.63
C PRO A 398 -3.02 25.08 -17.22
N ASP A 399 -3.19 25.34 -15.92
CA ASP A 399 -3.88 26.52 -15.39
C ASP A 399 -2.95 27.72 -15.12
N GLY A 400 -1.69 27.64 -15.56
CA GLY A 400 -0.70 28.72 -15.43
C GLY A 400 0.09 28.71 -14.12
N ILE A 401 -0.11 27.72 -13.25
CA ILE A 401 0.72 27.52 -12.06
C ILE A 401 2.08 26.95 -12.48
N ALA A 402 3.16 27.64 -12.12
CA ALA A 402 4.52 27.17 -12.37
C ALA A 402 4.77 25.82 -11.67
N ASN A 403 5.55 24.95 -12.31
CA ASN A 403 5.89 23.61 -11.82
C ASN A 403 6.28 23.60 -10.33
N ILE A 404 7.20 24.49 -9.93
CA ILE A 404 7.70 24.59 -8.55
C ILE A 404 6.62 24.97 -7.53
N ASP A 405 5.60 25.74 -7.95
CA ASP A 405 4.51 26.16 -7.09
C ASP A 405 3.46 25.05 -6.93
N PHE A 406 3.23 24.25 -7.98
CA PHE A 406 2.35 23.09 -7.86
C PHE A 406 3.00 21.95 -7.06
N ILE A 407 4.31 21.72 -7.22
CA ILE A 407 5.08 20.82 -6.34
C ILE A 407 4.97 21.26 -4.87
N ARG A 408 5.00 22.57 -4.60
CA ARG A 408 4.80 23.09 -3.23
C ARG A 408 3.40 22.79 -2.70
N GLN A 409 2.36 22.96 -3.50
CA GLN A 409 0.98 22.62 -3.12
C GLN A 409 0.82 21.13 -2.82
N LEU A 410 1.40 20.25 -3.66
CA LEU A 410 1.42 18.81 -3.42
C LEU A 410 2.16 18.46 -2.12
N ASN A 411 3.33 19.06 -1.88
CA ASN A 411 4.08 18.84 -0.63
C ASN A 411 3.30 19.32 0.60
N ASP A 412 2.65 20.49 0.54
CA ASP A 412 1.84 21.01 1.64
C ASP A 412 0.65 20.08 1.94
N ALA A 413 -0.05 19.60 0.90
CA ALA A 413 -1.14 18.65 1.04
C ALA A 413 -0.66 17.27 1.55
N TYR A 414 0.45 16.76 1.01
CA TYR A 414 1.09 15.52 1.48
C TYR A 414 1.43 15.58 2.96
N ASN A 415 2.11 16.64 3.40
CA ASN A 415 2.48 16.81 4.81
C ASN A 415 1.24 16.97 5.71
N GLY A 416 0.23 17.70 5.25
CA GLY A 416 -1.05 17.83 5.95
C GLY A 416 -1.76 16.50 6.13
N LEU A 417 -1.86 15.70 5.06
CA LEU A 417 -2.49 14.39 5.07
C LEU A 417 -1.69 13.38 5.90
N ALA A 418 -0.37 13.35 5.78
CA ALA A 418 0.47 12.46 6.58
C ALA A 418 0.36 12.76 8.09
N TYR A 419 0.33 14.05 8.46
CA TYR A 419 0.06 14.48 9.83
C TYR A 419 -1.35 14.06 10.27
N PHE A 420 -2.35 14.24 9.41
CA PHE A 420 -3.73 13.85 9.69
C PHE A 420 -3.84 12.35 9.96
N ILE A 421 -3.28 11.50 9.08
CA ILE A 421 -3.26 10.04 9.22
C ILE A 421 -2.64 9.64 10.58
N LYS A 422 -1.49 10.23 10.93
CA LYS A 422 -0.73 9.84 12.11
C LYS A 422 -1.34 10.32 13.43
N TYR A 423 -1.89 11.53 13.46
CA TYR A 423 -2.20 12.21 14.73
C TYR A 423 -3.65 12.64 14.91
N THR A 424 -4.41 12.81 13.83
CA THR A 424 -5.73 13.48 13.89
C THR A 424 -6.88 12.54 13.55
N ALA A 425 -6.71 11.67 12.56
CA ALA A 425 -7.79 10.83 12.03
C ALA A 425 -8.27 9.78 13.03
N GLY A 426 -7.37 9.29 13.89
CA GLY A 426 -7.64 8.19 14.83
C GLY A 426 -7.43 6.79 14.24
N PHE A 427 -6.73 6.68 13.10
CA PHE A 427 -6.39 5.39 12.48
C PHE A 427 -5.45 4.54 13.35
N GLU A 428 -4.64 5.18 14.19
CA GLU A 428 -3.81 4.49 15.18
C GLU A 428 -4.44 4.59 16.58
N ASN A 429 -4.51 3.45 17.28
CA ASN A 429 -4.95 3.40 18.67
C ASN A 429 -4.03 2.48 19.47
N SER A 430 -3.42 3.02 20.52
CA SER A 430 -2.46 2.32 21.37
C SER A 430 -3.07 1.16 22.16
N LEU A 431 -4.40 1.09 22.27
CA LEU A 431 -5.11 0.02 22.98
C LEU A 431 -5.43 -1.19 22.09
N THR A 432 -5.53 -0.99 20.77
CA THR A 432 -5.92 -2.05 19.83
C THR A 432 -4.71 -2.73 19.17
N ASN A 433 -3.58 -2.02 19.03
CA ASN A 433 -2.35 -2.51 18.41
C ASN A 433 -2.51 -2.96 16.94
N TYR A 434 -3.53 -2.44 16.25
CA TYR A 434 -3.78 -2.57 14.81
C TYR A 434 -4.38 -1.27 14.27
N ILE A 435 -4.43 -1.12 12.94
CA ILE A 435 -5.01 0.07 12.29
C ILE A 435 -6.53 0.01 12.37
N ILE A 436 -7.16 1.12 12.74
CA ILE A 436 -8.60 1.32 12.71
C ILE A 436 -8.95 1.96 11.37
N GLU A 437 -9.53 1.21 10.44
CA GLU A 437 -9.85 1.69 9.09
C GLU A 437 -10.83 2.88 9.10
N ASN A 438 -11.84 2.81 9.97
CA ASN A 438 -12.99 3.71 10.02
C ASN A 438 -13.20 4.28 11.45
N PRO A 439 -12.34 5.19 11.93
CA PRO A 439 -12.28 5.58 13.33
C PRO A 439 -13.55 6.23 13.87
N GLN A 440 -14.31 6.93 13.02
CA GLN A 440 -15.60 7.50 13.39
C GLN A 440 -16.67 6.45 13.71
N TYR A 441 -16.47 5.20 13.30
CA TYR A 441 -17.45 4.12 13.36
C TYR A 441 -17.06 3.01 14.35
N THR A 442 -16.15 3.29 15.27
CA THR A 442 -15.67 2.35 16.30
C THR A 442 -16.76 1.86 17.28
N TYR A 443 -17.92 2.54 17.31
CA TYR A 443 -19.10 2.11 18.06
C TYR A 443 -19.94 1.03 17.34
N MET A 444 -19.71 0.82 16.03
CA MET A 444 -20.38 -0.19 15.21
C MET A 444 -19.45 -1.25 14.64
N ARG A 445 -18.21 -0.88 14.30
CA ARG A 445 -17.18 -1.77 13.77
C ARG A 445 -15.98 -1.78 14.71
N SER A 446 -15.29 -2.91 14.83
CA SER A 446 -14.03 -3.03 15.58
C SER A 446 -12.91 -2.15 15.00
N GLY A 447 -13.01 -1.79 13.73
CA GLY A 447 -11.99 -1.06 12.98
C GLY A 447 -11.07 -1.97 12.17
N LEU A 448 -11.10 -3.29 12.40
CA LEU A 448 -10.40 -4.27 11.58
C LEU A 448 -11.02 -4.33 10.19
N ASP A 449 -10.21 -4.12 9.15
CA ASP A 449 -10.66 -4.18 7.76
C ASP A 449 -9.50 -4.60 6.85
N ILE A 450 -9.78 -5.48 5.88
CA ILE A 450 -8.80 -5.86 4.86
C ILE A 450 -8.38 -4.68 4.00
N ALA A 451 -9.20 -3.62 3.91
CA ALA A 451 -8.87 -2.37 3.24
C ALA A 451 -7.55 -1.77 3.74
N THR A 452 -7.19 -1.97 5.02
CA THR A 452 -5.88 -1.55 5.55
C THR A 452 -4.72 -2.23 4.83
N LEU A 453 -4.84 -3.53 4.59
CA LEU A 453 -3.82 -4.35 3.93
C LEU A 453 -3.81 -4.06 2.42
N ILE A 454 -5.00 -3.90 1.81
CA ILE A 454 -5.14 -3.51 0.41
C ILE A 454 -4.45 -2.15 0.18
N ALA A 455 -4.64 -1.17 1.08
CA ALA A 455 -3.98 0.13 1.00
C ALA A 455 -2.46 -0.04 0.98
N THR A 456 -1.89 -0.84 1.89
CA THR A 456 -0.45 -1.09 1.93
C THR A 456 0.07 -1.70 0.63
N VAL A 457 -0.59 -2.75 0.09
CA VAL A 457 -0.09 -3.43 -1.12
C VAL A 457 -0.22 -2.57 -2.38
N LEU A 458 -1.23 -1.69 -2.45
CA LEU A 458 -1.43 -0.77 -3.58
C LEU A 458 -0.52 0.47 -3.51
N THR A 459 -0.12 0.92 -2.32
CA THR A 459 0.73 2.11 -2.12
C THR A 459 2.22 1.82 -2.04
N HIS A 460 2.58 0.53 -1.98
CA HIS A 460 3.95 0.05 -1.98
C HIS A 460 4.07 -1.09 -3.00
N ASP A 461 3.69 -0.82 -4.24
CA ASP A 461 3.64 -1.84 -5.27
C ASP A 461 5.06 -2.29 -5.63
N SER A 462 5.51 -3.39 -5.03
CA SER A 462 6.87 -3.89 -5.21
C SER A 462 7.24 -4.34 -6.64
N ILE A 463 6.27 -4.36 -7.57
CA ILE A 463 6.51 -4.58 -8.98
C ILE A 463 6.88 -3.26 -9.66
N SER A 464 6.14 -2.18 -9.40
CA SER A 464 6.29 -0.87 -10.07
C SER A 464 7.09 0.18 -9.30
N ASP A 465 7.17 0.06 -7.98
CA ASP A 465 7.85 1.00 -7.09
C ASP A 465 9.30 0.61 -6.81
N ASP A 466 10.14 1.63 -6.68
CA ASP A 466 11.47 1.47 -6.14
C ASP A 466 11.40 1.34 -4.61
N SER A 467 12.28 0.51 -4.04
CA SER A 467 12.28 0.16 -2.62
C SER A 467 12.59 1.32 -1.64
N LYS A 468 12.70 2.55 -2.17
CA LYS A 468 13.04 3.78 -1.45
C LYS A 468 11.83 4.69 -1.16
N SER A 469 10.61 4.24 -1.47
CA SER A 469 9.41 5.03 -1.12
C SER A 469 9.39 5.36 0.37
N ILE A 470 9.15 6.63 0.68
CA ILE A 470 9.05 7.17 2.05
C ILE A 470 7.60 7.24 2.55
N VAL A 471 6.65 6.73 1.76
CA VAL A 471 5.24 6.63 2.17
C VAL A 471 5.18 5.72 3.41
N PRO A 472 4.48 6.13 4.49
CA PRO A 472 4.39 5.34 5.73
C PRO A 472 3.50 4.09 5.54
N TYR A 473 3.45 3.23 6.56
CA TYR A 473 2.60 2.02 6.57
C TYR A 473 2.90 1.00 5.45
N ASN A 474 4.19 0.88 5.10
CA ASN A 474 4.68 -0.16 4.19
C ASN A 474 4.58 -1.58 4.81
N TYR A 475 5.03 -2.58 4.06
CA TYR A 475 5.00 -3.98 4.49
C TYR A 475 5.64 -4.26 5.86
N ASN A 476 6.64 -3.48 6.29
CA ASN A 476 7.35 -3.65 7.56
C ASN A 476 6.68 -2.94 8.74
N ASN A 477 5.54 -2.28 8.53
CA ASN A 477 4.84 -1.59 9.60
C ASN A 477 4.15 -2.57 10.57
N ALA A 478 4.40 -2.38 11.86
CA ALA A 478 3.86 -3.20 12.96
C ALA A 478 2.33 -3.27 12.98
N LEU A 479 1.65 -2.13 12.84
CA LEU A 479 0.19 -2.06 12.92
C LEU A 479 -0.47 -2.73 11.71
N VAL A 480 0.14 -2.66 10.53
CA VAL A 480 -0.32 -3.36 9.32
C VAL A 480 -0.18 -4.88 9.50
N LEU A 481 0.98 -5.36 9.96
CA LEU A 481 1.21 -6.78 10.25
C LEU A 481 0.26 -7.31 11.35
N ASN A 482 0.00 -6.52 12.38
CA ASN A 482 -0.94 -6.87 13.43
C ASN A 482 -2.40 -6.86 12.92
N SER A 483 -2.74 -5.99 11.98
CA SER A 483 -4.06 -6.00 11.34
C SER A 483 -4.29 -7.32 10.60
N LEU A 484 -3.29 -7.84 9.86
CA LEU A 484 -3.35 -9.19 9.29
C LEU A 484 -3.55 -10.27 10.35
N HIS A 485 -2.78 -10.20 11.43
CA HIS A 485 -2.85 -11.18 12.52
C HIS A 485 -4.23 -11.21 13.19
N GLU A 486 -4.78 -10.06 13.55
CA GLU A 486 -6.09 -9.99 14.21
C GLU A 486 -7.22 -10.33 13.23
N LEU A 487 -7.14 -9.94 11.96
CA LEU A 487 -8.09 -10.40 10.92
C LEU A 487 -8.07 -11.92 10.80
N THR A 488 -6.89 -12.53 10.70
CA THR A 488 -6.74 -13.99 10.62
C THR A 488 -7.38 -14.67 11.84
N LYS A 489 -7.14 -14.14 13.04
CA LYS A 489 -7.73 -14.64 14.28
C LYS A 489 -9.25 -14.50 14.31
N GLN A 490 -9.81 -13.35 13.95
CA GLN A 490 -11.27 -13.16 13.92
C GLN A 490 -11.93 -14.08 12.89
N MET A 491 -11.40 -14.11 11.66
CA MET A 491 -11.98 -14.90 10.56
C MET A 491 -11.82 -16.41 10.77
N SER A 492 -10.81 -16.86 11.52
CA SER A 492 -10.69 -18.27 11.94
C SER A 492 -11.84 -18.74 12.81
N VAL A 493 -12.50 -17.82 13.53
CA VAL A 493 -13.66 -18.11 14.37
C VAL A 493 -14.96 -17.89 13.60
N LEU A 494 -15.06 -16.76 12.88
CA LEU A 494 -16.29 -16.34 12.20
C LEU A 494 -16.70 -17.22 11.02
N TYR A 495 -15.75 -17.83 10.32
CA TYR A 495 -16.01 -18.62 9.12
C TYR A 495 -15.83 -20.12 9.37
N PRO A 496 -16.90 -20.92 9.35
CA PRO A 496 -16.81 -22.36 9.59
C PRO A 496 -15.86 -23.13 8.66
N ILE A 497 -15.69 -22.69 7.41
CA ILE A 497 -14.69 -23.30 6.52
C ILE A 497 -13.26 -23.24 7.09
N ASN A 498 -12.95 -22.27 7.95
CA ASN A 498 -11.64 -22.14 8.59
C ASN A 498 -11.46 -23.03 9.82
N HIS A 499 -12.53 -23.66 10.35
CA HIS A 499 -12.47 -24.39 11.64
C HIS A 499 -11.61 -25.67 11.59
N SER A 500 -11.41 -26.23 10.41
CA SER A 500 -10.51 -27.38 10.19
C SER A 500 -9.04 -27.00 10.33
N LEU A 501 -8.70 -25.72 10.19
CA LEU A 501 -7.36 -25.17 10.33
C LEU A 501 -7.06 -25.07 11.84
N LYS A 502 -6.41 -26.11 12.37
CA LYS A 502 -6.19 -26.32 13.82
C LYS A 502 -5.31 -25.26 14.50
N SER A 503 -4.85 -24.22 13.81
CA SER A 503 -3.91 -23.22 14.34
C SER A 503 -3.97 -21.89 13.57
N PRO A 504 -3.89 -20.72 14.26
CA PRO A 504 -3.73 -19.41 13.62
C PRO A 504 -2.36 -19.23 12.93
N GLU A 505 -1.52 -20.27 12.93
CA GLU A 505 -0.22 -20.33 12.24
C GLU A 505 -0.39 -20.57 10.72
N LEU A 506 -1.59 -20.93 10.28
CA LEU A 506 -1.97 -21.01 8.87
C LEU A 506 -2.76 -19.77 8.47
N GLY A 507 -2.58 -19.37 7.22
CA GLY A 507 -3.48 -18.45 6.55
C GLY A 507 -4.88 -19.05 6.51
N VAL A 508 -5.88 -18.18 6.63
CA VAL A 508 -7.30 -18.53 6.63
C VAL A 508 -8.00 -17.80 5.51
N SER A 509 -9.18 -18.24 5.11
CA SER A 509 -10.03 -17.45 4.21
C SER A 509 -10.40 -16.13 4.89
N LEU A 510 -10.07 -15.00 4.24
CA LEU A 510 -10.31 -13.65 4.76
C LEU A 510 -11.49 -13.00 4.02
N GLY A 511 -12.25 -12.16 4.72
CA GLY A 511 -13.30 -11.30 4.14
C GLY A 511 -12.97 -9.83 4.31
N ARG A 512 -13.97 -8.95 4.17
CA ARG A 512 -13.78 -7.48 4.27
C ARG A 512 -13.43 -7.04 5.68
N TYR A 513 -14.38 -7.18 6.61
CA TYR A 513 -14.25 -6.82 8.01
C TYR A 513 -15.14 -7.73 8.88
N PRO A 514 -14.85 -7.91 10.19
CA PRO A 514 -15.54 -8.89 11.03
C PRO A 514 -17.05 -8.71 11.15
N GLU A 515 -17.54 -7.47 11.08
CA GLU A 515 -18.95 -7.11 11.22
C GLU A 515 -19.73 -7.13 9.89
N ASP A 516 -19.11 -7.63 8.82
CA ASP A 516 -19.71 -7.65 7.49
C ASP A 516 -21.00 -8.48 7.46
N VAL A 517 -22.02 -7.94 6.81
CA VAL A 517 -23.34 -8.53 6.60
C VAL A 517 -23.68 -8.68 5.12
N TYR A 518 -22.87 -8.19 4.19
CA TYR A 518 -23.12 -8.34 2.77
C TYR A 518 -22.78 -9.76 2.29
N ASN A 519 -23.78 -10.47 1.80
CA ASN A 519 -23.65 -11.88 1.43
C ASN A 519 -23.36 -12.11 -0.07
N GLY A 520 -23.13 -11.03 -0.83
CA GLY A 520 -22.89 -11.07 -2.28
C GLY A 520 -24.11 -10.72 -3.13
N ASN A 521 -25.33 -10.70 -2.58
CA ASN A 521 -26.52 -10.23 -3.30
C ASN A 521 -27.60 -9.62 -2.38
N GLY A 522 -27.27 -9.35 -1.12
CA GLY A 522 -28.16 -8.86 -0.09
C GLY A 522 -27.48 -8.77 1.27
N VAL A 523 -28.27 -8.68 2.33
CA VAL A 523 -27.79 -8.48 3.70
C VAL A 523 -28.18 -9.67 4.58
N SER A 524 -27.18 -10.44 5.01
CA SER A 524 -27.30 -11.45 6.06
C SER A 524 -25.99 -11.58 6.86
N GLU A 525 -25.04 -12.34 6.34
CA GLU A 525 -23.73 -12.57 6.93
C GLU A 525 -22.66 -12.39 5.85
N GLY A 526 -21.60 -11.67 6.19
CA GLY A 526 -20.42 -11.51 5.35
C GLY A 526 -19.70 -12.83 5.15
N ASN A 527 -18.94 -12.91 4.06
CA ASN A 527 -18.21 -14.11 3.68
C ASN A 527 -16.74 -13.78 3.38
N PRO A 528 -15.90 -14.81 3.21
CA PRO A 528 -14.62 -14.65 2.58
C PRO A 528 -14.68 -14.12 1.14
N TRP A 529 -13.64 -13.39 0.76
CA TRP A 529 -13.44 -12.83 -0.56
C TRP A 529 -12.12 -13.34 -1.15
N PHE A 530 -12.10 -13.62 -2.45
CA PHE A 530 -10.89 -14.05 -3.14
C PHE A 530 -9.80 -12.98 -3.06
N LEU A 531 -10.14 -11.73 -3.39
CA LEU A 531 -9.21 -10.60 -3.29
C LEU A 531 -8.66 -10.45 -1.85
N ALA A 532 -9.51 -10.57 -0.83
CA ALA A 532 -9.09 -10.38 0.56
C ALA A 532 -8.10 -11.45 1.00
N THR A 533 -8.40 -12.71 0.67
CA THR A 533 -7.54 -13.85 1.00
C THR A 533 -6.19 -13.76 0.27
N ALA A 534 -6.21 -13.41 -1.01
CA ALA A 534 -4.98 -13.21 -1.79
C ALA A 534 -4.14 -12.02 -1.28
N THR A 535 -4.77 -10.90 -0.88
CA THR A 535 -4.06 -9.75 -0.28
C THR A 535 -3.30 -10.12 1.00
N GLY A 536 -3.85 -11.03 1.82
CA GLY A 536 -3.13 -11.55 3.00
C GLY A 536 -1.79 -12.20 2.63
N ALA A 537 -1.77 -13.01 1.56
CA ALA A 537 -0.53 -13.57 1.02
C ALA A 537 0.40 -12.48 0.43
N GLN A 538 -0.18 -11.56 -0.35
CA GLN A 538 0.55 -10.49 -1.03
C GLN A 538 1.35 -9.62 -0.04
N LEU A 539 0.76 -9.29 1.11
CA LEU A 539 1.42 -8.53 2.17
C LEU A 539 2.70 -9.23 2.66
N LEU A 540 2.64 -10.54 2.89
CA LEU A 540 3.77 -11.32 3.42
C LEU A 540 4.87 -11.56 2.38
N TYR A 541 4.51 -11.75 1.11
CA TYR A 541 5.52 -11.75 0.04
C TYR A 541 6.15 -10.37 -0.15
N GLY A 542 5.36 -9.29 -0.02
CA GLY A 542 5.87 -7.92 -0.03
C GLY A 542 6.83 -7.64 1.12
N TYR A 543 6.52 -8.10 2.33
CA TYR A 543 7.43 -8.06 3.48
C TYR A 543 8.76 -8.77 3.16
N THR A 544 8.67 -10.00 2.65
CA THR A 544 9.85 -10.82 2.33
C THR A 544 10.70 -10.16 1.25
N ASN A 545 10.08 -9.70 0.17
CA ASN A 545 10.75 -9.04 -0.94
C ASN A 545 11.40 -7.71 -0.49
N LEU A 546 10.72 -6.91 0.34
CA LEU A 546 11.26 -5.67 0.89
C LEU A 546 12.53 -5.92 1.71
N HIS A 547 12.49 -6.91 2.62
CA HIS A 547 13.62 -7.27 3.47
C HIS A 547 14.82 -7.79 2.67
N LEU A 548 14.55 -8.66 1.70
CA LEU A 548 15.60 -9.25 0.85
C LEU A 548 16.28 -8.21 -0.05
N LYS A 549 15.49 -7.43 -0.81
CA LYS A 549 16.03 -6.43 -1.75
C LYS A 549 16.86 -5.35 -1.06
N ASN A 550 16.44 -4.92 0.13
CA ASN A 550 17.13 -3.86 0.87
C ASN A 550 18.15 -4.39 1.89
N LYS A 551 18.33 -5.71 1.98
CA LYS A 551 19.25 -6.37 2.93
C LYS A 551 19.01 -5.95 4.39
N MET A 552 17.74 -5.92 4.79
CA MET A 552 17.32 -5.48 6.11
C MET A 552 17.49 -6.59 7.15
N ASP A 553 17.86 -6.21 8.36
CA ASP A 553 17.76 -7.11 9.52
C ASP A 553 16.29 -7.25 9.93
N LEU A 554 15.91 -8.42 10.48
CA LEU A 554 14.60 -8.54 11.13
C LEU A 554 14.72 -7.96 12.53
N VAL A 555 13.86 -6.99 12.83
CA VAL A 555 13.83 -6.28 14.11
C VAL A 555 12.48 -6.53 14.78
N LEU A 556 12.50 -7.13 15.97
CA LEU A 556 11.32 -7.54 16.71
C LEU A 556 11.35 -6.91 18.10
N TYR A 557 10.25 -6.31 18.54
CA TYR A 557 10.16 -5.70 19.86
C TYR A 557 9.47 -6.65 20.85
N VAL A 558 10.09 -6.84 22.01
CA VAL A 558 9.55 -7.62 23.12
C VAL A 558 9.39 -6.72 24.32
N SER A 559 8.17 -6.61 24.84
CA SER A 559 7.87 -5.88 26.06
C SER A 559 7.14 -6.77 27.06
N ALA A 560 7.52 -6.64 28.34
CA ALA A 560 6.90 -7.37 29.45
C ALA A 560 6.76 -8.90 29.27
N GLY A 561 7.63 -9.52 28.48
CA GLY A 561 7.57 -10.97 28.20
C GLY A 561 6.52 -11.37 27.16
N SER A 562 6.14 -10.44 26.27
CA SER A 562 5.28 -10.66 25.09
C SER A 562 5.83 -9.92 23.88
N TRP A 563 5.52 -10.41 22.67
CA TRP A 563 5.78 -9.66 21.44
C TRP A 563 4.94 -8.38 21.44
N GLU A 564 5.57 -7.22 21.21
CA GLU A 564 4.84 -5.97 21.04
C GLU A 564 4.05 -6.00 19.72
N GLN A 565 4.61 -6.61 18.68
CA GLN A 565 3.86 -6.93 17.47
C GLN A 565 3.28 -8.34 17.57
N ASN A 566 1.96 -8.44 17.79
CA ASN A 566 1.23 -9.70 17.88
C ASN A 566 1.48 -10.63 16.69
N PHE A 567 1.75 -10.07 15.50
CA PHE A 567 2.12 -10.85 14.31
C PHE A 567 3.23 -11.88 14.58
N TRP A 568 4.26 -11.53 15.35
CA TRP A 568 5.39 -12.43 15.62
C TRP A 568 5.02 -13.67 16.43
N SER A 569 3.89 -13.65 17.14
CA SER A 569 3.33 -14.85 17.78
C SER A 569 2.85 -15.91 16.78
N THR A 570 2.67 -15.55 15.51
CA THR A 570 2.36 -16.47 14.40
C THR A 570 3.62 -17.22 13.96
N ILE A 571 4.78 -16.58 14.03
CA ILE A 571 6.05 -17.09 13.51
C ILE A 571 6.86 -17.79 14.60
N PHE A 572 6.93 -17.19 15.80
CA PHE A 572 7.71 -17.67 16.92
C PHE A 572 6.84 -18.15 18.08
N ALA A 573 7.28 -19.24 18.71
CA ALA A 573 6.76 -19.64 20.01
C ALA A 573 7.38 -18.73 21.06
N MET A 574 6.55 -18.15 21.92
CA MET A 574 7.07 -17.37 23.03
C MET A 574 7.86 -18.28 23.98
N PRO A 575 9.10 -17.92 24.34
CA PRO A 575 9.88 -18.70 25.29
C PRO A 575 9.23 -18.63 26.69
N LEU A 576 8.46 -19.67 27.03
CA LEU A 576 7.82 -19.87 28.34
C LEU A 576 8.88 -20.15 29.42
N ASN A 577 9.50 -19.09 29.97
CA ASN A 577 10.17 -19.03 31.27
C ASN A 577 11.04 -17.75 31.40
N SER A 578 10.54 -16.59 30.96
CA SER A 578 11.11 -15.30 31.38
C SER A 578 10.59 -14.88 32.77
N ASN A 579 10.43 -15.85 33.69
CA ASN A 579 10.01 -15.60 35.06
C ASN A 579 11.01 -14.62 35.71
N GLY A 580 10.59 -13.36 35.86
CA GLY A 580 11.30 -12.35 36.64
C GLY A 580 11.89 -11.16 35.86
N LEU A 581 11.69 -11.04 34.54
CA LEU A 581 12.27 -9.94 33.77
C LEU A 581 11.23 -9.19 32.93
N HIS A 582 10.68 -8.14 33.54
CA HIS A 582 9.93 -7.07 32.88
C HIS A 582 10.90 -6.07 32.23
N THR A 583 11.73 -6.54 31.32
CA THR A 583 12.67 -5.66 30.60
C THR A 583 12.36 -5.70 29.12
N ASP A 584 12.14 -4.53 28.54
CA ASP A 584 11.92 -4.38 27.11
C ASP A 584 13.24 -4.54 26.36
N TYR A 585 13.21 -5.26 25.25
CA TYR A 585 14.37 -5.44 24.39
C TYR A 585 13.98 -5.62 22.92
N GLU A 586 14.95 -5.34 22.06
CA GLU A 586 14.86 -5.56 20.63
C GLU A 586 15.59 -6.85 20.27
N LEU A 587 14.90 -7.81 19.67
CA LEU A 587 15.51 -8.96 19.03
C LEU A 587 15.89 -8.56 17.61
N VAL A 588 17.19 -8.63 17.31
CA VAL A 588 17.73 -8.39 15.98
C VAL A 588 18.20 -9.72 15.40
N ILE A 589 17.66 -10.09 14.23
CA ILE A 589 18.08 -11.26 13.46
C ILE A 589 18.78 -10.73 12.20
N PRO A 590 20.13 -10.76 12.15
CA PRO A 590 20.85 -10.10 11.07
C PRO A 590 20.61 -10.73 9.70
N TYR A 591 20.61 -9.90 8.67
CA TYR A 591 20.43 -10.30 7.28
C TYR A 591 21.40 -11.43 6.88
N GLY A 592 20.87 -12.43 6.18
CA GLY A 592 21.65 -13.55 5.62
C GLY A 592 22.15 -14.58 6.63
N THR A 593 21.81 -14.44 7.92
CA THR A 593 22.13 -15.44 8.94
C THR A 593 21.23 -16.67 8.82
N PRO A 594 21.62 -17.84 9.38
CA PRO A 594 20.79 -19.04 9.37
C PRO A 594 19.38 -18.82 9.94
N LEU A 595 19.24 -18.05 11.03
CA LEU A 595 17.93 -17.76 11.63
C LEU A 595 17.11 -16.83 10.73
N TYR A 596 17.74 -15.86 10.06
CA TYR A 596 17.08 -14.99 9.10
C TYR A 596 16.45 -15.79 7.95
N ILE A 597 17.24 -16.66 7.31
CA ILE A 597 16.78 -17.50 6.19
C ILE A 597 15.64 -18.42 6.64
N GLN A 598 15.75 -19.05 7.81
CA GLN A 598 14.68 -19.90 8.35
C GLN A 598 13.39 -19.12 8.68
N THR A 599 13.54 -17.89 9.19
CA THR A 599 12.40 -17.03 9.55
C THR A 599 11.67 -16.52 8.30
N LEU A 600 12.39 -16.05 7.29
CA LEU A 600 11.77 -15.66 6.02
C LEU A 600 11.11 -16.83 5.32
N LYS A 601 11.74 -18.02 5.32
CA LYS A 601 11.10 -19.21 4.77
C LYS A 601 9.77 -19.49 5.46
N ARG A 602 9.71 -19.30 6.79
CA ARG A 602 8.48 -19.45 7.55
C ARG A 602 7.41 -18.43 7.16
N ILE A 603 7.77 -17.16 6.98
CA ILE A 603 6.84 -16.12 6.54
C ILE A 603 6.27 -16.46 5.15
N MET A 604 7.12 -16.93 4.23
CA MET A 604 6.68 -17.38 2.90
C MET A 604 5.78 -18.62 2.95
N ASP A 605 6.05 -19.58 3.84
CA ASP A 605 5.18 -20.75 4.04
C ASP A 605 3.79 -20.31 4.57
N HIS A 606 3.76 -19.30 5.45
CA HIS A 606 2.51 -18.72 5.93
C HIS A 606 1.76 -17.98 4.80
N ALA A 607 2.48 -17.23 3.95
CA ALA A 607 1.91 -16.61 2.75
C ALA A 607 1.29 -17.65 1.79
N ASP A 608 2.02 -18.74 1.52
CA ASP A 608 1.53 -19.83 0.65
C ASP A 608 0.23 -20.44 1.19
N SER A 609 0.06 -20.52 2.52
CA SER A 609 -1.16 -21.09 3.10
C SER A 609 -2.42 -20.26 2.85
N PHE A 610 -2.31 -18.94 2.68
CA PHE A 610 -3.45 -18.12 2.20
C PHE A 610 -3.80 -18.42 0.74
N LEU A 611 -2.79 -18.60 -0.12
CA LEU A 611 -3.02 -19.00 -1.51
C LEU A 611 -3.58 -20.43 -1.62
N ASP A 612 -3.26 -21.31 -0.68
CA ASP A 612 -3.91 -22.62 -0.61
C ASP A 612 -5.39 -22.52 -0.23
N GLN A 613 -5.78 -21.55 0.61
CA GLN A 613 -7.21 -21.26 0.85
C GLN A 613 -7.89 -20.76 -0.43
N VAL A 614 -7.24 -19.92 -1.22
CA VAL A 614 -7.76 -19.51 -2.54
C VAL A 614 -7.96 -20.73 -3.44
N ARG A 615 -6.94 -21.58 -3.58
CA ARG A 615 -6.96 -22.79 -4.41
C ARG A 615 -8.15 -23.70 -4.14
N GLN A 616 -8.53 -23.85 -2.87
CA GLN A 616 -9.62 -24.74 -2.47
C GLN A 616 -11.00 -24.27 -2.95
N HIS A 617 -11.12 -23.01 -3.37
CA HIS A 617 -12.42 -22.38 -3.68
C HIS A 617 -12.50 -21.79 -5.10
N VAL A 618 -11.36 -21.60 -5.78
CA VAL A 618 -11.34 -21.31 -7.22
C VAL A 618 -11.97 -22.48 -7.98
N ALA A 619 -12.73 -22.17 -9.03
CA ALA A 619 -13.36 -23.21 -9.86
C ALA A 619 -12.32 -23.92 -10.75
N ASP A 620 -12.65 -25.12 -11.23
CA ASP A 620 -11.75 -25.90 -12.11
C ASP A 620 -11.35 -25.16 -13.40
N ASP A 621 -12.17 -24.21 -13.85
CA ASP A 621 -11.91 -23.35 -15.01
C ASP A 621 -11.30 -21.98 -14.64
N GLY A 622 -10.76 -21.87 -13.43
CA GLY A 622 -10.08 -20.69 -12.89
C GLY A 622 -11.02 -19.52 -12.59
N CYS A 623 -12.34 -19.73 -12.61
CA CYS A 623 -13.26 -18.64 -12.30
C CYS A 623 -13.12 -18.22 -10.82
N MET A 624 -13.08 -16.91 -10.58
CA MET A 624 -13.17 -16.30 -9.26
C MET A 624 -14.33 -15.30 -9.20
N SER A 625 -15.31 -15.57 -8.37
CA SER A 625 -16.34 -14.61 -7.99
C SER A 625 -15.81 -13.54 -7.02
N GLU A 626 -16.70 -12.69 -6.56
CA GLU A 626 -16.45 -11.74 -5.48
C GLU A 626 -16.18 -12.46 -4.16
N GLN A 627 -17.06 -13.41 -3.81
CA GLN A 627 -17.04 -14.10 -2.53
C GLN A 627 -17.06 -15.62 -2.71
N PHE A 628 -16.74 -16.35 -1.65
CA PHE A 628 -17.08 -17.76 -1.52
C PHE A 628 -17.70 -18.02 -0.15
N ASN A 629 -18.69 -18.90 -0.10
CA ASN A 629 -19.56 -19.06 1.05
C ASN A 629 -18.79 -19.52 2.29
N LYS A 630 -18.98 -18.82 3.42
CA LYS A 630 -18.28 -19.09 4.68
C LYS A 630 -18.53 -20.48 5.28
N TYR A 631 -19.58 -21.19 4.84
CA TYR A 631 -19.95 -22.52 5.33
C TYR A 631 -19.53 -23.63 4.36
N THR A 632 -19.74 -23.43 3.05
CA THR A 632 -19.55 -24.49 2.04
C THR A 632 -18.31 -24.29 1.17
N GLY A 633 -17.73 -23.09 1.13
CA GLY A 633 -16.63 -22.75 0.23
C GLY A 633 -17.04 -22.58 -1.24
N TYR A 634 -18.34 -22.64 -1.57
CA TYR A 634 -18.80 -22.43 -2.95
C TYR A 634 -18.83 -20.96 -3.31
N GLN A 635 -18.46 -20.65 -4.55
CA GLN A 635 -18.49 -19.30 -5.10
C GLN A 635 -19.88 -18.66 -5.04
N GLN A 636 -19.93 -17.36 -4.74
CA GLN A 636 -21.15 -16.55 -4.64
C GLN A 636 -20.86 -15.07 -4.86
N GLY A 637 -21.92 -14.27 -4.98
CA GLY A 637 -21.81 -12.85 -5.34
C GLY A 637 -21.54 -12.65 -6.82
N ALA A 638 -20.95 -11.51 -7.18
CA ALA A 638 -20.64 -11.21 -8.58
C ALA A 638 -19.64 -12.24 -9.14
N ARG A 639 -20.00 -12.95 -10.22
CA ARG A 639 -19.09 -13.91 -10.88
C ARG A 639 -17.95 -13.20 -11.60
N ASP A 640 -16.84 -13.87 -11.82
CA ASP A 640 -15.74 -13.33 -12.64
C ASP A 640 -15.34 -11.90 -12.23
N LEU A 641 -15.09 -11.67 -10.94
CA LEU A 641 -14.78 -10.32 -10.44
C LEU A 641 -13.35 -9.93 -10.88
N THR A 642 -13.24 -8.85 -11.65
CA THR A 642 -11.95 -8.40 -12.24
C THR A 642 -10.90 -8.11 -11.18
N TRP A 643 -11.30 -7.52 -10.06
CA TRP A 643 -10.40 -7.22 -8.95
C TRP A 643 -9.84 -8.51 -8.30
N SER A 644 -10.62 -9.59 -8.19
CA SER A 644 -10.13 -10.88 -7.68
C SER A 644 -8.99 -11.41 -8.54
N TYR A 645 -9.17 -11.43 -9.87
CA TYR A 645 -8.14 -11.87 -10.81
C TYR A 645 -6.88 -11.00 -10.74
N GLY A 646 -7.05 -9.67 -10.65
CA GLY A 646 -5.92 -8.74 -10.59
C GLY A 646 -5.10 -8.91 -9.32
N THR A 647 -5.76 -9.05 -8.18
CA THR A 647 -5.09 -9.31 -6.90
C THR A 647 -4.34 -10.64 -6.93
N PHE A 648 -4.95 -11.71 -7.46
CA PHE A 648 -4.27 -13.00 -7.57
C PHE A 648 -3.01 -12.91 -8.44
N TRP A 649 -3.12 -12.30 -9.62
CA TRP A 649 -1.98 -12.16 -10.54
C TRP A 649 -0.81 -11.39 -9.92
N ASN A 650 -1.08 -10.26 -9.26
CA ASN A 650 -0.05 -9.47 -8.57
C ASN A 650 0.57 -10.26 -7.42
N THR A 651 -0.24 -11.01 -6.67
CA THR A 651 0.22 -11.86 -5.56
C THR A 651 1.16 -12.96 -6.04
N ALA A 652 0.77 -13.70 -7.09
CA ALA A 652 1.58 -14.77 -7.66
C ALA A 652 2.89 -14.25 -8.28
N THR A 653 2.83 -13.09 -8.95
CA THR A 653 4.04 -12.45 -9.49
C THR A 653 5.00 -12.00 -8.39
N LEU A 654 4.48 -11.42 -7.31
CA LEU A 654 5.28 -11.03 -6.16
C LEU A 654 5.86 -12.23 -5.42
N ARG A 655 5.12 -13.33 -5.32
CA ARG A 655 5.63 -14.61 -4.82
C ARG A 655 6.84 -15.08 -5.61
N ILE A 656 6.80 -15.03 -6.94
CA ILE A 656 7.93 -15.40 -7.81
C ILE A 656 9.14 -14.50 -7.52
N LYS A 657 8.93 -13.16 -7.45
CA LYS A 657 10.02 -12.21 -7.13
C LYS A 657 10.64 -12.51 -5.75
N ALA A 658 9.82 -12.70 -4.72
CA ALA A 658 10.29 -13.04 -3.38
C ALA A 658 11.05 -14.38 -3.34
N GLN A 659 10.57 -15.40 -4.06
CA GLN A 659 11.25 -16.70 -4.18
C GLN A 659 12.61 -16.60 -4.86
N ASN A 660 12.72 -15.83 -5.93
CA ASN A 660 13.98 -15.63 -6.64
C ASN A 660 15.03 -14.97 -5.72
N GLU A 661 14.64 -13.90 -5.03
CA GLU A 661 15.52 -13.22 -4.06
C GLU A 661 15.91 -14.15 -2.89
N PHE A 662 14.95 -14.95 -2.40
CA PHE A 662 15.19 -15.91 -1.32
C PHE A 662 16.16 -17.02 -1.76
N ASN A 663 16.02 -17.54 -2.98
CA ASN A 663 16.90 -18.56 -3.52
C ASN A 663 18.32 -18.02 -3.70
N ASN A 664 18.49 -16.77 -4.13
CA ASN A 664 19.80 -16.13 -4.25
C ASN A 664 20.54 -16.10 -2.91
N ILE A 665 19.89 -15.59 -1.85
CA ILE A 665 20.52 -15.54 -0.52
C ILE A 665 20.78 -16.93 0.08
N ASN A 666 19.87 -17.88 -0.15
CA ASN A 666 20.03 -19.24 0.35
C ASN A 666 21.19 -19.97 -0.34
N ASN A 667 21.35 -19.78 -1.66
CA ASN A 667 22.47 -20.33 -2.41
C ASN A 667 23.80 -19.70 -1.97
N ASP A 668 23.85 -18.38 -1.79
CA ASP A 668 25.03 -17.69 -1.26
C ASP A 668 25.43 -18.22 0.13
N PHE A 669 24.44 -18.52 0.98
CA PHE A 669 24.65 -19.12 2.28
C PHE A 669 25.23 -20.53 2.16
N LEU A 670 24.61 -21.40 1.34
CA LEU A 670 25.09 -22.77 1.13
C LEU A 670 26.52 -22.79 0.58
N GLN A 671 26.86 -21.90 -0.36
CA GLN A 671 28.22 -21.78 -0.91
C GLN A 671 29.26 -21.33 0.12
N LYS A 672 28.89 -20.51 1.11
CA LYS A 672 29.82 -20.06 2.17
C LYS A 672 30.08 -21.10 3.26
N HIS A 673 29.21 -22.10 3.38
CA HIS A 673 29.22 -23.09 4.47
C HIS A 673 29.45 -24.54 4.01
N HIS A 674 29.53 -24.78 2.71
CA HIS A 674 30.19 -25.94 2.10
C HIS A 674 31.68 -25.65 1.91
#